data_AF-A0A3F2RUA6-F1
#
_entry.id   AF-A0A3F2RUA6-F1
#
_cell.length_a   1.000
_cell.length_b   1.000
_cell.length_c   1.000
_cell.angle_alpha   90.00
_cell.angle_beta   90.00
_cell.angle_gamma   90.00
#
_symmetry.space_group_name_H-M   'P 1'
#
loop_
_entity.id
_entity.type
_entity.pdbx_description
1 polymer ?
#
loop_
_entity_poly.entity_id
_entity_poly.type
_entity_poly.pdbx_seq_one_letter_code
_entity_poly.pdbx_strand_id
1 'polypeptide(L)'
;MAQLAIRESVVNVSLDRSLAYNILIKNHTTQEEVNAPEPLVGGIIDLVARDWGCDDPVQSVAREEKECVEIPIILDELEYSLKLDTSTDIMTETARVCIETKVDMSECAALFRLVHDRTKHFQANVTHDDEHEDDSEYYASSDVTRRLFLDSPVDTHLYPQSDRIYVEPKWEQSGHGLEEESYSEEVCLYFEYAPTPVRCVAVPLEDILYITSNAVQEGYHLLYLTDKSGEKMLAATMFQVVLPKVELLDIYTSKAEGGENDNEILVANIRTTLFDPFDPAYYVCVMIDNSFECLDSEWIVVDTRELQHGTQTESFHQSVTFRAPLDHATLEAGILHEISLVLLTKNNKALALSDTMKFNAAPTVNRETSRLHVLDTRVHTPQRPQICPEELLTVGKLRWLCELWRHEWGIYSQNGEDGILREIFSRVGVKQKAYVEFGSENGNECNTRYLRESAGWRGLLMDSRHEDESIGLYREFITRENLMPLLADKYKVLVPHDLDLLSIDVDFNDYWLLNAMDLTRVRPRVIIVEVNSHIPASEARTVEYDSSIDGSGGWDGFSSYFGGSVAAFHHWGTQNGYSLVYCESHGVNCFLVRNDVLSEDVNVSTVLGPEQLQNPPNFFGRGWFYPNTWQPHHKWVWL
;
A
#
# COMPACT_ATOMS: atom_id res chain seq x y z
N MET A 1 -48.55 -7.81 -41.10
CA MET A 1 -49.10 -6.67 -41.87
C MET A 1 -49.56 -5.63 -40.85
N ALA A 2 -49.09 -4.38 -40.81
CA ALA A 2 -48.46 -3.56 -41.84
C ALA A 2 -47.42 -2.60 -41.22
N GLN A 3 -46.39 -2.29 -42.01
CA GLN A 3 -45.49 -1.15 -41.84
C GLN A 3 -46.24 0.17 -42.06
N LEU A 4 -45.86 1.22 -41.33
CA LEU A 4 -45.78 2.57 -41.88
C LEU A 4 -44.81 3.42 -41.04
N ALA A 5 -43.88 4.05 -41.75
CA ALA A 5 -42.76 4.84 -41.24
C ALA A 5 -42.95 6.34 -41.56
N ILE A 6 -42.01 7.16 -41.04
CA ILE A 6 -41.65 8.56 -41.39
C ILE A 6 -42.38 9.59 -40.49
N ARG A 7 -41.76 10.57 -39.78
CA ARG A 7 -40.63 11.48 -40.10
C ARG A 7 -40.05 12.11 -38.81
N GLU A 8 -38.78 12.51 -38.85
CA GLU A 8 -38.11 13.36 -37.86
C GLU A 8 -38.80 14.72 -37.64
N SER A 9 -38.88 15.17 -36.39
CA SER A 9 -38.63 16.56 -35.98
C SER A 9 -38.71 16.71 -34.45
N VAL A 10 -37.57 17.03 -33.84
CA VAL A 10 -37.32 17.78 -32.59
C VAL A 10 -38.46 17.82 -31.56
N VAL A 11 -38.27 17.12 -30.44
CA VAL A 11 -38.92 17.46 -29.17
C VAL A 11 -37.82 17.59 -28.12
N ASN A 12 -37.62 18.83 -27.66
CA ASN A 12 -36.92 19.15 -26.43
C ASN A 12 -37.43 18.24 -25.31
N VAL A 13 -36.60 17.30 -24.87
CA VAL A 13 -36.75 16.71 -23.54
C VAL A 13 -36.09 17.69 -22.59
N SER A 14 -36.90 18.32 -21.73
CA SER A 14 -36.41 19.17 -20.66
C SER A 14 -35.50 18.36 -19.74
N LEU A 15 -34.20 18.63 -19.84
CA LEU A 15 -33.24 18.43 -18.78
C LEU A 15 -33.63 19.37 -17.64
N ASP A 16 -34.49 18.88 -16.73
CA ASP A 16 -34.58 19.45 -15.40
C ASP A 16 -34.88 18.35 -14.38
N ARG A 17 -33.81 17.82 -13.81
CA ARG A 17 -33.76 17.28 -12.46
C ARG A 17 -32.55 17.89 -11.78
N SER A 18 -32.57 19.21 -11.61
CA SER A 18 -31.71 19.86 -10.63
C SER A 18 -32.20 19.48 -9.23
N LEU A 19 -31.44 18.67 -8.48
CA LEU A 19 -31.46 18.78 -7.02
C LEU A 19 -30.71 20.08 -6.69
N ALA A 20 -31.46 21.18 -6.66
CA ALA A 20 -30.97 22.43 -6.14
C ALA A 20 -30.87 22.29 -4.62
N TYR A 21 -29.64 22.31 -4.10
CA TYR A 21 -29.42 22.50 -2.66
C TYR A 21 -29.73 23.95 -2.31
N ASN A 22 -30.95 24.23 -1.88
CA ASN A 22 -31.25 25.49 -1.21
C ASN A 22 -30.94 25.33 0.28
N ILE A 23 -29.75 25.75 0.68
CA ILE A 23 -29.39 25.92 2.09
C ILE A 23 -30.01 27.24 2.54
N LEU A 24 -31.05 27.17 3.38
CA LEU A 24 -31.62 28.34 4.03
C LEU A 24 -31.01 28.49 5.42
N ILE A 25 -30.32 29.62 5.66
CA ILE A 25 -29.85 30.00 6.99
C ILE A 25 -31.04 30.63 7.71
N LYS A 26 -31.48 30.02 8.83
CA LYS A 26 -32.56 30.57 9.65
C LYS A 26 -31.97 31.29 10.85
N ASN A 27 -32.07 32.62 10.86
CA ASN A 27 -31.73 33.41 12.05
C ASN A 27 -32.82 33.19 13.11
N HIS A 28 -32.47 32.56 14.22
CA HIS A 28 -33.40 32.19 15.29
C HIS A 28 -34.06 33.37 16.01
N THR A 29 -33.60 34.60 15.75
CA THR A 29 -34.16 35.81 16.38
C THR A 29 -35.18 36.54 15.53
N THR A 30 -35.11 36.45 14.20
CA THR A 30 -35.96 37.26 13.29
C THR A 30 -36.92 36.47 12.41
N GLN A 31 -36.78 35.15 12.29
CA GLN A 31 -37.59 34.29 11.40
C GLN A 31 -37.63 34.72 9.91
N GLU A 32 -36.68 35.53 9.43
CA GLU A 32 -36.57 35.83 7.99
C GLU A 32 -35.65 34.83 7.28
N GLU A 33 -36.14 34.30 6.15
CA GLU A 33 -35.40 33.46 5.21
C GLU A 33 -34.65 34.38 4.21
N VAL A 34 -33.33 34.22 4.10
CA VAL A 34 -32.55 34.93 3.08
C VAL A 34 -31.85 33.91 2.18
N ASN A 35 -32.09 34.01 0.87
CA ASN A 35 -31.35 33.25 -0.14
C ASN A 35 -29.89 33.73 -0.19
N ALA A 36 -28.93 32.80 -0.24
CA ALA A 36 -27.53 33.13 -0.48
C ALA A 36 -27.38 33.93 -1.79
N PRO A 37 -26.58 35.02 -1.82
CA PRO A 37 -26.39 35.80 -3.04
C PRO A 37 -25.65 34.98 -4.10
N GLU A 38 -26.18 34.94 -5.33
CA GLU A 38 -25.52 34.36 -6.50
C GLU A 38 -24.12 34.97 -6.72
N PRO A 39 -23.08 34.18 -6.99
CA PRO A 39 -21.88 34.71 -7.60
C PRO A 39 -22.03 34.76 -9.13
N LEU A 40 -21.70 35.93 -9.66
CA LEU A 40 -21.47 36.18 -11.06
C LEU A 40 -20.42 35.24 -11.67
N VAL A 41 -20.66 34.92 -12.94
CA VAL A 41 -19.75 34.31 -13.92
C VAL A 41 -18.31 34.82 -13.83
N GLY A 42 -17.34 33.91 -13.72
CA GLY A 42 -15.99 34.07 -14.23
C GLY A 42 -14.88 33.42 -13.41
N GLY A 43 -14.14 32.47 -14.01
CA GLY A 43 -12.75 32.18 -13.65
C GLY A 43 -12.46 30.77 -13.14
N ILE A 44 -11.74 29.99 -13.94
CA ILE A 44 -10.88 28.87 -13.50
C ILE A 44 -9.70 29.50 -12.73
N ILE A 45 -9.22 28.83 -11.66
CA ILE A 45 -8.30 29.26 -10.56
C ILE A 45 -9.15 29.55 -9.31
N ASP A 46 -9.23 28.70 -8.27
CA ASP A 46 -8.13 28.08 -7.53
C ASP A 46 -8.37 26.59 -7.18
N LEU A 47 -7.34 25.79 -7.42
CA LEU A 47 -7.24 24.35 -7.17
C LEU A 47 -6.37 24.08 -5.93
N VAL A 48 -6.68 22.96 -5.26
CA VAL A 48 -5.93 22.28 -4.18
C VAL A 48 -5.83 23.06 -2.87
N ALA A 49 -6.67 22.65 -1.91
CA ALA A 49 -6.55 22.90 -0.47
C ALA A 49 -6.05 24.30 -0.05
N ARG A 50 -6.97 25.25 0.18
CA ARG A 50 -6.94 26.18 1.34
C ARG A 50 -8.13 27.15 1.37
N ASP A 51 -8.53 27.47 2.59
CA ASP A 51 -9.26 28.66 3.05
C ASP A 51 -10.56 29.06 2.34
N TRP A 52 -11.67 28.76 3.00
CA TRP A 52 -12.85 29.62 2.97
C TRP A 52 -13.25 29.97 4.40
N GLY A 53 -12.50 30.91 4.99
CA GLY A 53 -13.12 31.93 5.82
C GLY A 53 -14.05 32.76 4.95
N CYS A 54 -15.26 33.04 5.44
CA CYS A 54 -16.07 34.13 4.91
C CYS A 54 -16.44 35.06 6.05
N ASP A 55 -16.27 36.34 5.77
CA ASP A 55 -16.54 37.49 6.61
C ASP A 55 -17.93 37.45 7.27
N ASP A 56 -17.92 37.91 8.51
CA ASP A 56 -18.99 38.18 9.47
C ASP A 56 -20.25 38.83 8.84
N PRO A 57 -21.46 38.49 9.32
CA PRO A 57 -22.08 39.42 10.26
C PRO A 57 -22.93 38.78 11.38
N VAL A 58 -22.67 39.27 12.60
CA VAL A 58 -23.64 39.87 13.56
C VAL A 58 -24.08 39.03 14.78
N GLN A 59 -23.58 39.55 15.90
CA GLN A 59 -24.15 39.75 17.24
C GLN A 59 -24.31 38.57 18.20
N SER A 60 -23.43 38.65 19.21
CA SER A 60 -23.52 38.10 20.55
C SER A 60 -24.91 38.10 21.17
N VAL A 61 -25.32 36.93 21.65
CA VAL A 61 -26.14 36.81 22.86
C VAL A 61 -25.59 35.68 23.71
N ALA A 62 -24.95 36.06 24.81
CA ALA A 62 -24.51 35.13 25.84
C ALA A 62 -25.69 34.32 26.39
N ARG A 63 -25.53 33.00 26.50
CA ARG A 63 -26.16 32.17 27.54
C ARG A 63 -25.51 30.78 27.57
N GLU A 64 -25.25 30.33 28.80
CA GLU A 64 -24.77 29.00 29.17
C GLU A 64 -25.70 27.88 28.64
N GLU A 65 -25.51 27.46 27.40
CA GLU A 65 -26.05 26.22 26.83
C GLU A 65 -24.94 25.58 26.01
N LYS A 66 -24.73 24.26 26.15
CA LYS A 66 -23.73 23.50 25.39
C LYS A 66 -23.84 23.87 23.90
N GLU A 67 -22.76 24.36 23.31
CA GLU A 67 -22.75 24.73 21.89
C GLU A 67 -23.13 23.50 21.06
N CYS A 68 -24.30 23.55 20.43
CA CYS A 68 -24.77 22.52 19.54
C CYS A 68 -24.86 23.11 18.13
N VAL A 69 -24.22 22.47 17.16
CA VAL A 69 -24.39 22.80 15.74
C VAL A 69 -25.53 21.95 15.21
N GLU A 70 -26.65 22.59 14.87
CA GLU A 70 -27.72 21.91 14.13
C GLU A 70 -27.44 21.96 12.64
N ILE A 71 -27.21 20.79 12.04
CA ILE A 71 -27.08 20.65 10.58
C ILE A 71 -28.42 20.11 10.05
N PRO A 72 -29.24 20.91 9.35
CA PRO A 72 -30.41 20.40 8.66
C PRO A 72 -29.94 19.57 7.46
N ILE A 73 -30.39 18.33 7.39
CA ILE A 73 -30.10 17.37 6.33
C ILE A 73 -31.43 16.92 5.75
N ILE A 74 -31.54 16.84 4.43
CA ILE A 74 -32.67 16.20 3.76
C ILE A 74 -32.19 14.84 3.27
N LEU A 75 -32.79 13.76 3.78
CA LEU A 75 -32.56 12.39 3.34
C LEU A 75 -33.91 11.83 2.88
N ASP A 76 -34.00 11.25 1.68
CA ASP A 76 -35.25 10.71 1.13
C ASP A 76 -36.48 11.66 1.21
N GLU A 77 -36.27 12.95 0.89
CA GLU A 77 -37.31 14.00 0.97
C GLU A 77 -37.84 14.29 2.40
N LEU A 78 -37.19 13.76 3.43
CA LEU A 78 -37.50 14.02 4.84
C LEU A 78 -36.43 14.93 5.47
N GLU A 79 -36.88 15.94 6.21
CA GLU A 79 -35.99 16.83 6.97
C GLU A 79 -35.55 16.17 8.29
N TYR A 80 -34.24 16.08 8.47
CA TYR A 80 -33.56 15.66 9.70
C TYR A 80 -32.75 16.82 10.24
N SER A 81 -32.71 16.99 11.57
CA SER A 81 -31.78 17.92 12.23
C SER A 81 -30.73 17.09 12.96
N LEU A 82 -29.50 17.13 12.45
CA LEU A 82 -28.34 16.54 13.13
C LEU A 82 -27.93 17.52 14.23
N LYS A 83 -28.18 17.15 15.49
CA LYS A 83 -27.77 17.95 16.64
C LYS A 83 -26.38 17.52 17.06
N LEU A 84 -25.37 18.26 16.64
CA LEU A 84 -23.98 17.99 16.97
C LEU A 84 -23.59 18.75 18.24
N ASP A 85 -23.43 18.05 19.36
CA ASP A 85 -22.82 18.61 20.57
C ASP A 85 -21.31 18.79 20.29
N THR A 86 -20.77 20.00 20.45
CA THR A 86 -19.33 20.27 20.20
C THR A 86 -18.41 19.51 21.15
N SER A 87 -18.96 18.92 22.23
CA SER A 87 -18.24 18.05 23.16
C SER A 87 -18.26 16.55 22.80
N THR A 88 -19.00 16.12 21.76
CA THR A 88 -19.08 14.70 21.35
C THR A 88 -18.29 14.39 20.08
N ASP A 89 -18.05 13.09 19.86
CA ASP A 89 -17.47 12.62 18.61
C ASP A 89 -18.47 12.73 17.46
N ILE A 90 -18.29 13.78 16.66
CA ILE A 90 -19.16 14.14 15.54
C ILE A 90 -19.24 13.02 14.48
N MET A 91 -18.18 12.22 14.29
CA MET A 91 -18.16 11.10 13.35
C MET A 91 -19.03 9.94 13.86
N THR A 92 -19.02 9.72 15.17
CA THR A 92 -19.84 8.71 15.85
C THR A 92 -21.33 9.04 15.75
N GLU A 93 -21.71 10.30 15.93
CA GLU A 93 -23.11 10.73 15.80
C GLU A 93 -23.61 10.63 14.35
N THR A 94 -22.74 10.95 13.39
CA THR A 94 -23.05 10.79 11.96
C THR A 94 -23.28 9.32 11.60
N ALA A 95 -22.42 8.41 12.07
CA ALA A 95 -22.61 6.96 11.92
C ALA A 95 -23.95 6.49 12.52
N ARG A 96 -24.28 6.95 13.73
CA ARG A 96 -25.52 6.59 14.42
C ARG A 96 -26.74 6.90 13.56
N VAL A 97 -26.80 8.11 12.99
CA VAL A 97 -27.90 8.49 12.09
C VAL A 97 -27.93 7.60 10.87
N CYS A 98 -26.80 7.39 10.19
CA CYS A 98 -26.75 6.52 9.01
C CYS A 98 -27.26 5.11 9.27
N ILE A 99 -26.92 4.52 10.43
CA ILE A 99 -27.31 3.16 10.82
C ILE A 99 -28.79 3.10 11.20
N GLU A 100 -29.29 4.04 12.00
CA GLU A 100 -30.68 4.06 12.46
C GLU A 100 -31.68 4.27 11.33
N THR A 101 -31.36 5.15 10.38
CA THR A 101 -32.23 5.44 9.23
C THR A 101 -31.91 4.57 8.01
N LYS A 102 -30.84 3.78 8.05
CA LYS A 102 -30.38 2.91 6.95
C LYS A 102 -30.17 3.68 5.65
N VAL A 103 -29.49 4.82 5.75
CA VAL A 103 -29.07 5.65 4.62
C VAL A 103 -28.25 4.81 3.64
N ASP A 104 -28.26 5.11 2.35
CA ASP A 104 -27.34 4.47 1.42
C ASP A 104 -25.87 4.80 1.81
N MET A 105 -24.94 3.86 1.67
CA MET A 105 -23.55 4.08 2.11
C MET A 105 -22.88 5.24 1.36
N SER A 106 -23.25 5.49 0.10
CA SER A 106 -22.70 6.61 -0.67
C SER A 106 -23.20 7.97 -0.17
N GLU A 107 -24.47 8.03 0.22
CA GLU A 107 -25.09 9.21 0.84
C GLU A 107 -24.56 9.43 2.26
N CYS A 108 -24.37 8.35 3.03
CA CYS A 108 -23.74 8.41 4.33
C CYS A 108 -22.31 8.93 4.24
N ALA A 109 -21.53 8.48 3.25
CA ALA A 109 -20.17 8.98 3.03
C ALA A 109 -20.15 10.47 2.65
N ALA A 110 -21.10 10.93 1.83
CA ALA A 110 -21.26 12.36 1.52
C ALA A 110 -21.57 13.17 2.78
N LEU A 111 -22.41 12.64 3.67
CA LEU A 111 -22.72 13.26 4.95
C LEU A 111 -21.48 13.33 5.86
N PHE A 112 -20.72 12.25 5.97
CA PHE A 112 -19.45 12.20 6.70
C PHE A 112 -18.48 13.29 6.24
N ARG A 113 -18.30 13.46 4.92
CA ARG A 113 -17.44 14.50 4.33
C ARG A 113 -17.94 15.90 4.68
N LEU A 114 -19.23 16.17 4.47
CA LEU A 114 -19.83 17.48 4.75
C LEU A 114 -19.67 17.87 6.23
N VAL A 115 -19.89 16.92 7.13
CA VAL A 115 -19.78 17.11 8.57
C VAL A 115 -18.32 17.37 8.95
N HIS A 116 -17.38 16.54 8.49
CA HIS A 116 -15.94 16.70 8.75
C HIS A 116 -15.39 18.06 8.31
N ASP A 117 -15.70 18.49 7.09
CA ASP A 117 -15.22 19.76 6.53
C ASP A 117 -15.74 20.96 7.33
N ARG A 118 -17.01 20.93 7.73
CA ARG A 118 -17.60 21.97 8.58
C ARG A 118 -16.97 21.98 9.97
N THR A 119 -16.75 20.81 10.59
CA THR A 119 -16.09 20.72 11.89
C THR A 119 -14.69 21.31 11.87
N LYS A 120 -13.88 21.00 10.85
CA LYS A 120 -12.55 21.61 10.68
C LYS A 120 -12.63 23.13 10.57
N HIS A 121 -13.60 23.65 9.84
CA HIS A 121 -13.81 25.08 9.71
C HIS A 121 -14.19 25.73 11.05
N PHE A 122 -15.08 25.12 11.83
CA PHE A 122 -15.44 25.63 13.17
C PHE A 122 -14.24 25.62 14.13
N GLN A 123 -13.43 24.55 14.16
CA GLN A 123 -12.25 24.45 15.02
C GLN A 123 -11.15 25.46 14.64
N ALA A 124 -10.99 25.76 13.35
CA ALA A 124 -10.06 26.80 12.88
C ALA A 124 -10.51 28.22 13.25
N ASN A 125 -11.82 28.48 13.34
CA ASN A 125 -12.35 29.79 13.72
C ASN A 125 -12.31 30.02 15.25
N VAL A 126 -12.56 28.98 16.06
CA VAL A 126 -12.48 29.07 17.54
C VAL A 126 -11.05 29.38 18.03
N THR A 127 -10.02 28.97 17.29
CA THR A 127 -8.62 29.24 17.66
C THR A 127 -8.14 30.65 17.34
N HIS A 128 -8.95 31.48 16.67
CA HIS A 128 -8.60 32.86 16.30
C HIS A 128 -9.16 33.96 17.22
N ASP A 129 -10.08 33.64 18.14
CA ASP A 129 -10.74 34.65 18.99
C ASP A 129 -10.23 34.73 20.45
N ASP A 130 -9.32 33.85 20.88
CA ASP A 130 -8.80 33.83 22.25
C ASP A 130 -7.32 34.24 22.34
N GLU A 131 -7.01 35.50 21.99
CA GLU A 131 -5.85 36.22 22.55
C GLU A 131 -6.35 37.28 23.55
N HIS A 132 -6.83 36.85 24.72
CA HIS A 132 -6.91 37.74 25.88
C HIS A 132 -6.51 37.03 27.19
N GLU A 133 -5.47 37.58 27.81
CA GLU A 133 -5.02 37.37 29.19
C GLU A 133 -6.20 37.55 30.19
N ASP A 134 -6.44 36.58 31.06
CA ASP A 134 -6.09 36.60 32.51
C ASP A 134 -6.98 35.64 33.33
N ASP A 135 -6.33 34.91 34.23
CA ASP A 135 -6.79 34.24 35.46
C ASP A 135 -8.31 34.03 35.70
N SER A 136 -8.73 32.76 35.75
CA SER A 136 -9.58 32.28 36.87
C SER A 136 -9.60 30.75 37.00
N GLU A 137 -9.41 30.30 38.25
CA GLU A 137 -9.70 28.94 38.72
C GLU A 137 -11.13 28.53 38.32
N TYR A 138 -11.26 27.44 37.55
CA TYR A 138 -12.55 26.80 37.33
C TYR A 138 -12.50 25.30 37.62
N TYR A 139 -13.55 24.84 38.28
CA TYR A 139 -13.70 23.56 38.94
C TYR A 139 -13.40 22.36 38.03
N ALA A 140 -12.60 21.43 38.56
CA ALA A 140 -12.45 20.08 38.03
C ALA A 140 -13.81 19.36 37.98
N SER A 141 -14.43 19.37 36.80
CA SER A 141 -15.51 18.47 36.42
C SER A 141 -14.89 17.09 36.15
N SER A 142 -15.31 16.11 36.95
CA SER A 142 -14.74 14.76 37.05
C SER A 142 -15.19 13.78 35.96
N ASP A 143 -15.41 14.23 34.73
CA ASP A 143 -15.72 13.35 33.59
C ASP A 143 -14.93 13.79 32.37
N VAL A 144 -13.62 13.49 32.37
CA VAL A 144 -12.86 13.42 31.12
C VAL A 144 -13.28 12.12 30.45
N THR A 145 -14.31 12.18 29.61
CA THR A 145 -14.67 11.06 28.74
C THR A 145 -13.48 10.76 27.84
N ARG A 146 -12.73 9.69 28.15
CA ARG A 146 -11.67 9.17 27.27
C ARG A 146 -12.31 8.85 25.91
N ARG A 147 -11.76 9.42 24.85
CA ARG A 147 -12.27 9.24 23.49
C ARG A 147 -11.47 8.14 22.78
N LEU A 148 -12.19 7.24 22.13
CA LEU A 148 -11.59 6.18 21.32
C LEU A 148 -11.57 6.65 19.87
N PHE A 149 -10.45 6.49 19.19
CA PHE A 149 -10.31 6.81 17.78
C PHE A 149 -9.80 5.60 17.00
N LEU A 150 -10.18 5.54 15.73
CA LEU A 150 -9.73 4.53 14.79
C LEU A 150 -8.62 5.13 13.93
N ASP A 151 -7.38 4.66 14.13
CA ASP A 151 -6.20 5.10 13.37
C ASP A 151 -6.08 4.38 12.02
N SER A 152 -6.79 3.26 11.85
CA SER A 152 -6.84 2.49 10.60
C SER A 152 -8.24 1.91 10.32
N PRO A 153 -8.67 1.83 9.04
CA PRO A 153 -7.97 2.29 7.82
C PRO A 153 -7.78 3.82 7.79
N VAL A 154 -6.57 4.26 7.42
CA VAL A 154 -6.21 5.69 7.30
C VAL A 154 -7.04 6.31 6.17
N ASP A 155 -7.53 7.52 6.43
CA ASP A 155 -8.38 8.38 5.62
C ASP A 155 -8.50 8.06 4.10
N THR A 156 -9.76 7.87 3.72
CA THR A 156 -10.39 7.95 2.39
C THR A 156 -10.31 6.75 1.44
N HIS A 157 -9.15 6.19 1.09
CA HIS A 157 -9.08 5.13 0.06
C HIS A 157 -8.32 3.87 0.51
N LEU A 158 -8.98 2.73 0.44
CA LEU A 158 -8.41 1.40 0.60
C LEU A 158 -8.33 0.73 -0.77
N TYR A 159 -7.14 0.29 -1.15
CA TYR A 159 -6.94 -0.48 -2.37
C TYR A 159 -7.03 -1.98 -2.05
N PRO A 160 -7.94 -2.73 -2.68
CA PRO A 160 -8.19 -4.14 -2.36
C PRO A 160 -7.11 -5.01 -3.01
N GLN A 161 -5.91 -5.01 -2.43
CA GLN A 161 -4.85 -5.95 -2.80
C GLN A 161 -4.56 -6.97 -1.69
N SER A 162 -5.11 -6.74 -0.50
CA SER A 162 -5.08 -7.65 0.63
C SER A 162 -6.52 -8.04 0.98
N ASP A 163 -6.78 -9.33 1.20
CA ASP A 163 -8.05 -9.84 1.73
C ASP A 163 -8.29 -9.43 3.20
N ARG A 164 -7.38 -8.64 3.79
CA ARG A 164 -7.38 -8.25 5.20
C ARG A 164 -7.43 -6.73 5.36
N ILE A 165 -8.47 -6.25 6.06
CA ILE A 165 -8.51 -4.87 6.59
C ILE A 165 -7.86 -4.84 7.96
N TYR A 166 -6.91 -3.94 8.16
CA TYR A 166 -6.32 -3.66 9.46
C TYR A 166 -7.11 -2.59 10.21
N VAL A 167 -7.37 -2.82 11.50
CA VAL A 167 -8.10 -1.89 12.37
C VAL A 167 -7.26 -1.60 13.62
N GLU A 168 -7.08 -0.30 13.93
CA GLU A 168 -6.28 0.15 15.07
C GLU A 168 -7.06 1.12 15.97
N PRO A 169 -7.81 0.62 16.96
CA PRO A 169 -8.38 1.45 18.02
C PRO A 169 -7.28 1.99 18.96
N LYS A 170 -7.27 3.31 19.17
CA LYS A 170 -6.40 4.00 20.14
C LYS A 170 -7.22 4.91 21.05
N TRP A 171 -6.86 4.97 22.32
CA TRP A 171 -7.39 5.97 23.25
C TRP A 171 -6.67 7.31 23.05
N GLU A 172 -7.41 8.40 23.07
CA GLU A 172 -6.85 9.75 23.09
C GLU A 172 -5.99 9.93 24.34
N GLN A 173 -4.73 10.33 24.17
CA GLN A 173 -3.85 10.60 25.30
C GLN A 173 -4.24 11.95 25.92
N SER A 174 -4.63 11.95 27.20
CA SER A 174 -4.80 13.19 27.95
C SER A 174 -3.43 13.89 28.03
N GLY A 175 -3.35 15.18 27.68
CA GLY A 175 -2.10 15.95 27.52
C GLY A 175 -1.25 16.14 28.79
N HIS A 176 -1.53 15.41 29.86
CA HIS A 176 -0.73 15.39 31.08
C HIS A 176 -0.08 14.01 31.21
N GLY A 177 1.25 13.96 31.15
CA GLY A 177 2.08 12.75 31.27
C GLY A 177 2.02 12.05 32.65
N LEU A 178 0.82 11.85 33.17
CA LEU A 178 0.53 10.93 34.25
C LEU A 178 0.27 9.57 33.59
N GLU A 179 1.02 8.56 34.00
CA GLU A 179 0.74 7.16 33.68
C GLU A 179 -0.67 6.82 34.20
N GLU A 180 -1.69 7.05 33.37
CA GLU A 180 -3.04 6.57 33.64
C GLU A 180 -2.98 5.04 33.66
N GLU A 181 -3.41 4.42 34.77
CA GLU A 181 -3.60 2.98 34.86
C GLU A 181 -4.41 2.52 33.64
N SER A 182 -3.76 1.74 32.77
CA SER A 182 -4.35 1.21 31.55
C SER A 182 -5.34 0.10 31.93
N TYR A 183 -6.58 0.48 32.21
CA TYR A 183 -7.68 -0.47 32.29
C TYR A 183 -7.99 -0.93 30.87
N SER A 184 -7.77 -2.22 30.60
CA SER A 184 -8.15 -2.84 29.34
C SER A 184 -9.68 -2.92 29.26
N GLU A 185 -10.29 -2.19 28.34
CA GLU A 185 -11.75 -2.23 28.11
C GLU A 185 -12.07 -3.04 26.87
N GLU A 186 -13.10 -3.89 26.97
CA GLU A 186 -13.57 -4.71 25.84
C GLU A 186 -14.51 -3.88 24.96
N VAL A 187 -14.10 -3.68 23.71
CA VAL A 187 -14.88 -2.99 22.67
C VAL A 187 -15.26 -3.97 21.57
N CYS A 188 -16.39 -3.75 20.91
CA CYS A 188 -16.90 -4.61 19.86
C CYS A 188 -16.91 -3.89 18.51
N LEU A 189 -16.27 -4.49 17.52
CA LEU A 189 -16.13 -3.99 16.16
C LEU A 189 -17.30 -4.45 15.29
N TYR A 190 -17.89 -3.51 14.56
CA TYR A 190 -18.92 -3.74 13.57
C TYR A 190 -18.49 -3.25 12.19
N PHE A 191 -19.04 -3.89 11.16
CA PHE A 191 -18.80 -3.56 9.76
C PHE A 191 -20.13 -3.33 9.07
N GLU A 192 -20.27 -2.19 8.40
CA GLU A 192 -21.47 -1.73 7.71
C GLU A 192 -22.71 -1.78 8.62
N TYR A 193 -23.81 -2.43 8.18
CA TYR A 193 -25.04 -2.60 8.94
C TYR A 193 -25.15 -3.99 9.56
N ALA A 194 -24.03 -4.68 9.79
CA ALA A 194 -24.03 -6.01 10.35
C ALA A 194 -24.71 -6.04 11.74
N PRO A 195 -25.65 -6.96 12.00
CA PRO A 195 -26.38 -7.00 13.27
C PRO A 195 -25.54 -7.57 14.42
N THR A 196 -24.38 -8.15 14.13
CA THR A 196 -23.48 -8.79 15.09
C THR A 196 -22.06 -8.28 14.90
N PRO A 197 -21.28 -8.13 15.97
CA PRO A 197 -19.91 -7.66 15.86
C PRO A 197 -19.06 -8.68 15.10
N VAL A 198 -18.14 -8.17 14.28
CA VAL A 198 -17.10 -8.95 13.60
C VAL A 198 -16.18 -9.59 14.64
N ARG A 199 -15.75 -8.82 15.63
CA ARG A 199 -14.91 -9.27 16.75
C ARG A 199 -15.02 -8.29 17.92
N CYS A 200 -14.86 -8.79 19.14
CA CYS A 200 -14.64 -7.93 20.31
C CYS A 200 -13.20 -8.10 20.81
N VAL A 201 -12.58 -7.00 21.24
CA VAL A 201 -11.16 -6.90 21.59
C VAL A 201 -10.97 -6.01 22.80
N ALA A 202 -9.91 -6.27 23.58
CA ALA A 202 -9.51 -5.38 24.67
C ALA A 202 -8.63 -4.24 24.15
N VAL A 203 -8.86 -3.01 24.59
CA VAL A 203 -8.08 -1.81 24.20
C VAL A 203 -7.37 -1.24 25.43
N PRO A 204 -6.06 -0.89 25.36
CA PRO A 204 -5.20 -0.93 24.18
C PRO A 204 -4.98 -2.35 23.67
N LEU A 205 -4.94 -2.50 22.36
CA LEU A 205 -4.72 -3.80 21.72
C LEU A 205 -3.33 -4.34 22.09
N GLU A 206 -3.27 -5.59 22.54
CA GLU A 206 -2.00 -6.32 22.63
C GLU A 206 -1.52 -6.75 21.24
N ASP A 207 -2.47 -7.13 20.37
CA ASP A 207 -2.23 -7.61 19.00
C ASP A 207 -3.13 -6.90 17.98
N ILE A 208 -2.68 -6.91 16.73
CA ILE A 208 -3.38 -6.31 15.60
C ILE A 208 -4.73 -7.00 15.31
N LEU A 209 -5.76 -6.19 15.10
CA LEU A 209 -7.05 -6.66 14.61
C LEU A 209 -7.08 -6.69 13.07
N TYR A 210 -7.07 -7.90 12.51
CA TYR A 210 -7.37 -8.13 11.10
C TYR A 210 -8.82 -8.54 10.91
N ILE A 211 -9.48 -7.94 9.92
CA ILE A 211 -10.75 -8.40 9.38
C ILE A 211 -10.47 -9.09 8.06
N THR A 212 -10.64 -10.41 8.01
CA THR A 212 -10.81 -11.13 6.75
C THR A 212 -12.27 -10.99 6.31
N SER A 213 -12.54 -10.06 5.39
CA SER A 213 -13.83 -10.01 4.73
C SER A 213 -13.67 -10.72 3.38
N ASN A 214 -14.56 -11.66 3.08
CA ASN A 214 -14.64 -12.22 1.73
C ASN A 214 -14.97 -11.04 0.79
N ALA A 215 -13.96 -10.58 0.04
CA ALA A 215 -14.02 -9.50 -0.94
C ALA A 215 -14.85 -8.27 -0.51
N VAL A 216 -14.22 -7.33 0.20
CA VAL A 216 -14.76 -5.97 0.32
C VAL A 216 -14.95 -5.44 -1.11
N GLN A 217 -16.18 -5.12 -1.48
CA GLN A 217 -16.49 -4.67 -2.84
C GLN A 217 -16.01 -3.22 -3.04
N GLU A 218 -15.83 -2.79 -4.28
CA GLU A 218 -15.63 -1.36 -4.56
C GLU A 218 -16.85 -0.57 -4.06
N GLY A 219 -16.62 0.45 -3.24
CA GLY A 219 -17.72 1.07 -2.50
C GLY A 219 -17.28 1.92 -1.31
N TYR A 220 -18.25 2.57 -0.68
CA TYR A 220 -18.06 3.18 0.64
C TYR A 220 -18.44 2.19 1.72
N HIS A 221 -17.64 2.12 2.78
CA HIS A 221 -17.81 1.20 3.88
C HIS A 221 -17.68 1.93 5.21
N LEU A 222 -18.60 1.60 6.11
CA LEU A 222 -18.63 2.11 7.48
C LEU A 222 -18.03 1.08 8.43
N LEU A 223 -17.13 1.53 9.31
CA LEU A 223 -16.60 0.73 10.40
C LEU A 223 -16.81 1.48 11.71
N TYR A 224 -17.33 0.81 12.72
CA TYR A 224 -17.57 1.44 14.02
C TYR A 224 -17.33 0.48 15.19
N LEU A 225 -17.03 1.07 16.35
CA LEU A 225 -16.78 0.38 17.61
C LEU A 225 -17.85 0.75 18.61
N THR A 226 -18.30 -0.23 19.36
CA THR A 226 -19.20 -0.05 20.51
C THR A 226 -18.54 -0.53 21.79
N ASP A 227 -19.13 -0.15 22.92
CA ASP A 227 -18.88 -0.84 24.18
C ASP A 227 -19.36 -2.30 24.12
N LYS A 228 -19.01 -3.09 25.16
CA LYS A 228 -19.40 -4.50 25.28
C LYS A 228 -20.93 -4.73 25.23
N SER A 229 -21.74 -3.75 25.63
CA SER A 229 -23.20 -3.87 25.57
C SER A 229 -23.75 -3.74 24.15
N GLY A 230 -23.01 -3.07 23.25
CA GLY A 230 -23.48 -2.71 21.92
C GLY A 230 -24.41 -1.48 21.90
N GLU A 231 -24.68 -0.86 23.06
CA GLU A 231 -25.60 0.27 23.18
C GLU A 231 -24.92 1.61 22.93
N LYS A 232 -23.62 1.72 23.26
CA LYS A 232 -22.87 2.98 23.13
C LYS A 232 -21.83 2.87 22.03
N MET A 233 -21.98 3.67 20.98
CA MET A 233 -20.95 3.82 19.96
C MET A 233 -19.79 4.68 20.51
N LEU A 234 -18.57 4.19 20.32
CA LEU A 234 -17.34 4.77 20.88
C LEU A 234 -16.47 5.44 19.82
N ALA A 235 -16.46 4.90 18.61
CA ALA A 235 -15.72 5.43 17.47
C ALA A 235 -16.38 4.99 16.16
N ALA A 236 -16.28 5.79 15.11
CA ALA A 236 -16.69 5.41 13.76
C ALA A 236 -15.76 6.04 12.71
N THR A 237 -15.55 5.32 11.62
CA THR A 237 -14.82 5.80 10.44
C THR A 237 -15.49 5.32 9.16
N MET A 238 -15.42 6.15 8.13
CA MET A 238 -15.89 5.84 6.79
C MET A 238 -14.68 5.78 5.86
N PHE A 239 -14.59 4.73 5.05
CA PHE A 239 -13.53 4.57 4.06
C PHE A 239 -14.09 4.08 2.74
N GLN A 240 -13.36 4.29 1.66
CA GLN A 240 -13.78 3.89 0.32
C GLN A 240 -12.84 2.80 -0.20
N VAL A 241 -13.38 1.68 -0.70
CA VAL A 241 -12.63 0.70 -1.46
C VAL A 241 -12.69 1.05 -2.94
N VAL A 242 -11.53 1.18 -3.58
CA VAL A 242 -11.43 1.56 -4.99
C VAL A 242 -10.40 0.71 -5.72
N LEU A 243 -10.65 0.43 -7.00
CA LEU A 243 -9.64 -0.09 -7.92
C LEU A 243 -9.05 1.06 -8.74
N PRO A 244 -7.80 1.45 -8.50
CA PRO A 244 -7.20 2.56 -9.20
C PRO A 244 -6.86 2.13 -10.62
N LYS A 245 -6.82 3.09 -11.53
CA LYS A 245 -6.38 2.89 -12.90
C LYS A 245 -5.34 3.93 -13.27
N VAL A 246 -4.43 3.54 -14.15
CA VAL A 246 -3.43 4.43 -14.73
C VAL A 246 -3.35 4.19 -16.23
N GLU A 247 -3.37 5.28 -16.99
CA GLU A 247 -3.33 5.29 -18.44
C GLU A 247 -2.19 6.21 -18.91
N LEU A 248 -1.35 5.69 -19.80
CA LEU A 248 -0.39 6.51 -20.54
C LEU A 248 -1.10 7.03 -21.80
N LEU A 249 -1.53 8.29 -21.80
CA LEU A 249 -2.31 8.88 -22.88
C LEU A 249 -1.45 9.10 -24.13
N ASP A 250 -0.30 9.75 -23.95
CA ASP A 250 0.71 9.94 -24.98
C ASP A 250 2.08 10.25 -24.36
N ILE A 251 3.09 10.24 -25.22
CA ILE A 251 4.44 10.72 -24.92
C ILE A 251 4.88 11.67 -26.03
N TYR A 252 5.65 12.69 -25.66
CA TYR A 252 6.19 13.66 -26.60
C TYR A 252 7.51 14.24 -26.08
N THR A 253 8.21 14.98 -26.92
CA THR A 253 9.49 15.61 -26.59
C THR A 253 9.30 17.09 -26.31
N SER A 254 9.92 17.59 -25.24
CA SER A 254 9.98 19.02 -24.90
C SER A 254 11.44 19.48 -24.80
N LYS A 255 11.70 20.79 -24.94
CA LYS A 255 13.05 21.33 -24.67
C LYS A 255 13.26 21.47 -23.17
N ALA A 256 14.45 21.11 -22.67
CA ALA A 256 14.82 21.33 -21.28
C ALA A 256 14.82 22.84 -20.95
N GLU A 257 14.21 23.24 -19.83
CA GLU A 257 14.24 24.63 -19.38
C GLU A 257 15.66 25.02 -18.92
N GLY A 258 16.21 26.10 -19.49
CA GLY A 258 17.48 26.69 -19.04
C GLY A 258 18.78 26.08 -19.61
N GLY A 259 18.72 25.12 -20.53
CA GLY A 259 19.91 24.55 -21.18
C GLY A 259 20.41 25.36 -22.38
N GLU A 260 21.72 25.62 -22.47
CA GLU A 260 22.38 26.21 -23.65
C GLU A 260 22.51 25.22 -24.84
N ASN A 261 22.07 23.98 -24.69
CA ASN A 261 22.17 22.90 -25.70
C ASN A 261 20.78 22.40 -26.14
N ASP A 262 20.68 21.88 -27.38
CA ASP A 262 19.50 21.22 -27.98
C ASP A 262 19.10 19.88 -27.29
N ASN A 263 19.23 19.75 -25.96
CA ASN A 263 18.80 18.55 -25.24
C ASN A 263 17.26 18.55 -25.13
N GLU A 264 16.64 17.54 -25.72
CA GLU A 264 15.20 17.32 -25.63
C GLU A 264 14.93 16.31 -24.51
N ILE A 265 13.88 16.51 -23.74
CA ILE A 265 13.43 15.59 -22.69
C ILE A 265 12.17 14.89 -23.14
N LEU A 266 12.06 13.60 -22.81
CA LEU A 266 10.81 12.86 -22.96
C LEU A 266 9.83 13.32 -21.87
N VAL A 267 8.58 13.55 -22.24
CA VAL A 267 7.48 13.92 -21.33
C VAL A 267 6.32 12.96 -21.58
N ALA A 268 5.68 12.50 -20.52
CA ALA A 268 4.47 11.68 -20.59
C ALA A 268 3.24 12.45 -20.14
N ASN A 269 2.14 12.29 -20.89
CA ASN A 269 0.79 12.65 -20.46
C ASN A 269 0.15 11.42 -19.80
N ILE A 270 -0.15 11.53 -18.51
CA ILE A 270 -0.60 10.43 -17.67
C ILE A 270 -1.98 10.77 -17.12
N ARG A 271 -2.88 9.79 -17.09
CA ARG A 271 -4.16 9.88 -16.38
C ARG A 271 -4.23 8.82 -15.30
N THR A 272 -4.57 9.24 -14.08
CA THR A 272 -4.94 8.34 -13.00
C THR A 272 -6.45 8.44 -12.75
N THR A 273 -7.07 7.34 -12.34
CA THR A 273 -8.47 7.30 -11.93
C THR A 273 -8.55 6.61 -10.58
N LEU A 274 -9.31 7.18 -9.64
CA LEU A 274 -9.43 6.72 -8.25
C LEU A 274 -8.07 6.60 -7.55
N PHE A 275 -7.14 7.48 -7.88
CA PHE A 275 -5.80 7.52 -7.32
C PHE A 275 -5.29 8.95 -7.29
N ASP A 276 -4.83 9.38 -6.11
CA ASP A 276 -4.23 10.68 -5.89
C ASP A 276 -2.70 10.59 -6.07
N PRO A 277 -2.13 11.18 -7.14
CA PRO A 277 -0.68 11.17 -7.36
C PRO A 277 0.10 12.12 -6.44
N PHE A 278 -0.57 12.90 -5.59
CA PHE A 278 0.05 13.84 -4.64
C PHE A 278 0.05 13.34 -3.20
N ASP A 279 -0.65 12.24 -2.91
CA ASP A 279 -0.63 11.63 -1.58
C ASP A 279 0.75 11.00 -1.32
N PRO A 280 1.49 11.42 -0.28
CA PRO A 280 2.81 10.88 0.03
C PRO A 280 2.82 9.41 0.42
N ALA A 281 1.65 8.75 0.59
CA ALA A 281 1.54 7.31 0.81
C ALA A 281 1.55 6.48 -0.49
N TYR A 282 1.49 7.14 -1.65
CA TYR A 282 1.41 6.48 -2.96
C TYR A 282 2.29 7.18 -4.00
N TYR A 283 2.82 6.43 -4.97
CA TYR A 283 3.66 7.01 -6.03
C TYR A 283 3.28 6.48 -7.41
N VAL A 284 3.49 7.32 -8.41
CA VAL A 284 3.43 6.93 -9.81
C VAL A 284 4.83 6.61 -10.27
N CYS A 285 5.07 5.37 -10.68
CA CYS A 285 6.37 4.92 -11.15
C CYS A 285 6.31 4.54 -12.63
N VAL A 286 7.45 4.67 -13.30
CA VAL A 286 7.57 4.48 -14.74
C VAL A 286 8.61 3.40 -15.00
N MET A 287 8.22 2.45 -15.84
CA MET A 287 9.10 1.42 -16.36
C MET A 287 9.43 1.74 -17.80
N ILE A 288 10.69 2.02 -18.10
CA ILE A 288 11.20 2.24 -19.47
C ILE A 288 12.26 1.19 -19.74
N ASP A 289 11.94 0.21 -20.58
CA ASP A 289 12.72 -1.01 -20.80
C ASP A 289 13.10 -1.73 -19.50
N ASN A 290 14.33 -1.55 -19.01
CA ASN A 290 14.83 -2.11 -17.74
C ASN A 290 14.97 -1.06 -16.63
N SER A 291 14.75 0.22 -16.94
CA SER A 291 14.73 1.30 -15.95
C SER A 291 13.42 1.29 -15.19
N PHE A 292 13.48 1.48 -13.88
CA PHE A 292 12.32 1.64 -12.99
C PHE A 292 12.59 2.85 -12.10
N GLU A 293 11.77 3.90 -12.17
CA GLU A 293 11.91 5.09 -11.33
C GLU A 293 10.53 5.64 -10.96
N CYS A 294 10.39 6.18 -9.75
CA CYS A 294 9.16 6.81 -9.30
C CYS A 294 9.20 8.32 -9.53
N LEU A 295 8.10 8.89 -10.00
CA LEU A 295 7.99 10.31 -10.30
C LEU A 295 7.88 11.11 -9.00
N ASP A 296 8.59 12.23 -8.93
CA ASP A 296 8.43 13.18 -7.84
C ASP A 296 7.21 14.07 -8.11
N SER A 297 6.25 14.06 -7.17
CA SER A 297 4.99 14.79 -7.30
C SER A 297 5.16 16.31 -7.32
N GLU A 298 6.29 16.83 -6.80
CA GLU A 298 6.62 18.26 -6.86
C GLU A 298 6.85 18.75 -8.30
N TRP A 299 7.20 17.84 -9.22
CA TRP A 299 7.52 18.15 -10.62
C TRP A 299 6.42 17.80 -11.61
N ILE A 300 5.26 17.36 -11.11
CA ILE A 300 4.10 17.01 -11.92
C ILE A 300 3.27 18.26 -12.25
N VAL A 301 2.81 18.38 -13.51
CA VAL A 301 1.96 19.49 -13.96
C VAL A 301 0.56 18.99 -14.34
N VAL A 302 -0.45 19.29 -13.50
CA VAL A 302 -1.86 18.90 -13.71
C VAL A 302 -2.50 19.66 -14.87
N ASP A 303 -3.24 18.96 -15.73
CA ASP A 303 -4.18 19.59 -16.68
C ASP A 303 -5.53 19.81 -16.00
N THR A 304 -5.73 21.04 -15.52
CA THR A 304 -6.91 21.45 -14.76
C THR A 304 -8.22 21.39 -15.55
N ARG A 305 -8.15 21.29 -16.89
CA ARG A 305 -9.33 21.17 -17.76
C ARG A 305 -9.90 19.76 -17.78
N GLU A 306 -9.09 18.77 -17.44
CA GLU A 306 -9.46 17.35 -17.44
C GLU A 306 -9.56 16.75 -16.03
N LEU A 307 -9.43 17.60 -14.99
CA LEU A 307 -9.68 17.16 -13.63
C LEU A 307 -11.18 16.91 -13.44
N GLN A 308 -11.55 15.66 -13.16
CA GLN A 308 -12.93 15.27 -12.87
C GLN A 308 -13.03 14.78 -11.44
N HIS A 309 -13.97 15.37 -10.69
CA HIS A 309 -14.34 14.90 -9.37
C HIS A 309 -15.59 14.03 -9.46
N GLY A 310 -15.73 13.08 -8.52
CA GLY A 310 -16.92 12.24 -8.44
C GLY A 310 -18.18 13.09 -8.27
N THR A 311 -19.25 12.71 -8.96
CA THR A 311 -20.58 13.33 -8.85
C THR A 311 -21.50 12.47 -7.98
N GLN A 312 -22.74 12.89 -7.68
CA GLN A 312 -23.70 12.01 -7.00
C GLN A 312 -24.00 10.73 -7.80
N THR A 313 -24.10 10.85 -9.13
CA THR A 313 -24.39 9.72 -10.03
C THR A 313 -23.16 8.88 -10.35
N GLU A 314 -21.97 9.47 -10.24
CA GLU A 314 -20.69 8.84 -10.52
C GLU A 314 -19.71 9.14 -9.37
N SER A 315 -20.09 8.74 -8.15
CA SER A 315 -19.35 9.04 -6.91
C SER A 315 -17.95 8.43 -6.87
N PHE A 316 -17.66 7.54 -7.82
CA PHE A 316 -16.40 6.85 -8.05
C PHE A 316 -15.58 7.42 -9.22
N HIS A 317 -15.97 8.53 -9.86
CA HIS A 317 -15.23 9.08 -11.01
C HIS A 317 -14.34 10.26 -10.59
N GLN A 318 -13.26 9.93 -9.88
CA GLN A 318 -12.17 10.89 -9.65
C GLN A 318 -11.04 10.58 -10.63
N SER A 319 -10.66 11.54 -11.47
CA SER A 319 -9.52 11.37 -12.37
C SER A 319 -8.66 12.61 -12.42
N VAL A 320 -7.34 12.39 -12.45
CA VAL A 320 -6.32 13.43 -12.55
C VAL A 320 -5.51 13.15 -13.80
N THR A 321 -5.45 14.13 -14.70
CA THR A 321 -4.55 14.10 -15.86
C THR A 321 -3.40 15.06 -15.61
N PHE A 322 -2.17 14.61 -15.81
CA PHE A 322 -0.97 15.39 -15.54
C PHE A 322 0.18 15.03 -16.47
N ARG A 323 1.23 15.85 -16.41
CA ARG A 323 2.43 15.73 -17.24
C ARG A 323 3.65 15.54 -16.37
N ALA A 324 4.51 14.62 -16.77
CA ALA A 324 5.73 14.29 -16.03
C ALA A 324 6.95 14.18 -16.96
N PRO A 325 8.08 14.85 -16.64
CA PRO A 325 9.36 14.63 -17.31
C PRO A 325 9.89 13.21 -17.06
N LEU A 326 10.41 12.57 -18.10
CA LEU A 326 10.99 11.22 -18.08
C LEU A 326 12.46 11.24 -18.51
N ASP A 327 13.21 12.24 -18.02
CA ASP A 327 14.61 12.49 -18.38
C ASP A 327 15.62 11.63 -17.60
N HIS A 328 15.16 10.70 -16.77
CA HIS A 328 16.00 9.77 -16.02
C HIS A 328 16.47 8.56 -16.85
N ALA A 329 15.69 8.18 -17.87
CA ALA A 329 15.98 6.99 -18.67
C ALA A 329 16.89 7.33 -19.85
N THR A 330 17.95 6.53 -20.01
CA THR A 330 18.78 6.57 -21.22
C THR A 330 18.02 5.91 -22.38
N LEU A 331 17.96 6.60 -23.51
CA LEU A 331 17.24 6.12 -24.71
C LEU A 331 18.22 5.96 -25.87
N GLU A 332 18.03 4.90 -26.67
CA GLU A 332 18.89 4.55 -27.80
C GLU A 332 18.13 4.71 -29.11
N ALA A 333 18.64 5.56 -29.99
CA ALA A 333 18.02 5.79 -31.29
C ALA A 333 18.04 4.52 -32.16
N GLY A 334 16.91 4.26 -32.82
CA GLY A 334 16.77 3.12 -33.74
C GLY A 334 16.40 1.80 -33.06
N ILE A 335 16.18 1.81 -31.75
CA ILE A 335 15.60 0.69 -31.00
C ILE A 335 14.16 1.04 -30.62
N LEU A 336 13.30 0.01 -30.60
CA LEU A 336 11.94 0.13 -30.13
C LEU A 336 11.94 -0.04 -28.60
N HIS A 337 11.70 1.06 -27.90
CA HIS A 337 11.58 1.12 -26.44
C HIS A 337 10.17 0.73 -26.00
N GLU A 338 10.06 0.20 -24.79
CA GLU A 338 8.80 -0.12 -24.10
C GLU A 338 8.64 0.76 -22.87
N ILE A 339 7.46 1.36 -22.70
CA ILE A 339 7.09 2.15 -21.52
C ILE A 339 5.77 1.67 -20.91
N SER A 340 5.72 1.61 -19.59
CA SER A 340 4.50 1.35 -18.82
C SER A 340 4.55 2.07 -17.47
N LEU A 341 3.39 2.29 -16.87
CA LEU A 341 3.22 2.99 -15.60
C LEU A 341 2.76 2.01 -14.53
N VAL A 342 3.27 2.19 -13.31
CA VAL A 342 2.90 1.40 -12.14
C VAL A 342 2.49 2.36 -11.04
N LEU A 343 1.33 2.12 -10.42
CA LEU A 343 0.94 2.81 -9.20
C LEU A 343 1.43 1.98 -8.02
N LEU A 344 2.23 2.55 -7.13
CA LEU A 344 2.75 1.87 -5.94
C LEU A 344 2.21 2.48 -4.65
N THR A 345 2.12 1.65 -3.63
CA THR A 345 2.01 2.08 -2.23
C THR A 345 3.38 2.41 -1.64
N LYS A 346 3.39 3.06 -0.48
CA LYS A 346 4.59 3.26 0.37
C LYS A 346 5.30 1.99 0.83
N ASN A 347 4.65 0.83 0.71
CA ASN A 347 5.24 -0.48 1.00
C ASN A 347 5.69 -1.19 -0.29
N ASN A 348 5.81 -0.45 -1.39
CA ASN A 348 6.22 -0.91 -2.70
C ASN A 348 5.32 -1.97 -3.36
N LYS A 349 4.07 -2.11 -2.90
CA LYS A 349 3.08 -2.98 -3.53
C LYS A 349 2.33 -2.25 -4.65
N ALA A 350 2.16 -2.90 -5.80
CA ALA A 350 1.57 -2.29 -6.99
C ALA A 350 0.04 -2.37 -7.00
N LEU A 351 -0.60 -1.21 -7.09
CA LEU A 351 -2.04 -1.05 -7.09
C LEU A 351 -2.64 -1.17 -8.49
N ALA A 352 -1.93 -0.70 -9.50
CA ALA A 352 -2.34 -0.75 -10.91
C ALA A 352 -1.14 -0.71 -11.84
N LEU A 353 -1.33 -1.26 -13.04
CA LEU A 353 -0.36 -1.27 -14.13
C LEU A 353 -1.06 -0.75 -15.40
N SER A 354 -0.40 0.13 -16.16
CA SER A 354 -0.90 0.56 -17.46
C SER A 354 -0.59 -0.47 -18.54
N ASP A 355 -1.25 -0.35 -19.69
CA ASP A 355 -0.79 -1.00 -20.91
C ASP A 355 0.65 -0.55 -21.27
N THR A 356 1.39 -1.44 -21.94
CA THR A 356 2.73 -1.14 -22.44
C THR A 356 2.64 -0.44 -23.80
N MET A 357 3.22 0.77 -23.89
CA MET A 357 3.37 1.50 -25.14
C MET A 357 4.77 1.27 -25.73
N LYS A 358 4.85 1.10 -27.05
CA LYS A 358 6.11 0.97 -27.78
C LYS A 358 6.42 2.24 -28.54
N PHE A 359 7.66 2.72 -28.49
CA PHE A 359 8.06 3.96 -29.16
C PHE A 359 9.52 3.95 -29.62
N ASN A 360 9.86 4.85 -30.55
CA ASN A 360 11.25 5.08 -30.96
C ASN A 360 11.67 6.46 -30.47
N ALA A 361 12.81 6.53 -29.78
CA ALA A 361 13.39 7.80 -29.35
C ALA A 361 14.27 8.41 -30.45
N ALA A 362 14.20 9.73 -30.60
CA ALA A 362 15.15 10.45 -31.45
C ALA A 362 16.52 10.57 -30.74
N PRO A 363 17.64 10.68 -31.49
CA PRO A 363 18.99 10.73 -30.89
C PRO A 363 19.26 11.90 -29.93
N THR A 364 18.43 12.94 -29.98
CA THR A 364 18.53 14.16 -29.18
C THR A 364 17.78 14.07 -27.86
N VAL A 365 16.93 13.06 -27.68
CA VAL A 365 16.07 12.91 -26.50
C VAL A 365 16.85 12.24 -25.37
N ASN A 366 16.76 12.80 -24.16
CA ASN A 366 17.41 12.33 -22.94
C ASN A 366 18.93 12.11 -23.10
N ARG A 367 19.61 12.97 -23.87
CA ARG A 367 21.05 12.83 -24.11
C ARG A 367 21.87 12.99 -22.82
N GLU A 368 21.40 13.87 -21.94
CA GLU A 368 21.89 14.00 -20.57
C GLU A 368 20.75 13.62 -19.64
N THR A 369 20.91 12.52 -18.91
CA THR A 369 19.90 12.06 -17.97
C THR A 369 19.94 12.86 -16.67
N SER A 370 18.77 13.20 -16.13
CA SER A 370 18.62 13.87 -14.85
C SER A 370 17.87 12.99 -13.86
N ARG A 371 18.16 13.16 -12.57
CA ARG A 371 17.38 12.57 -11.48
C ARG A 371 16.56 13.61 -10.71
N LEU A 372 16.48 14.84 -11.23
CA LEU A 372 15.76 15.93 -10.57
C LEU A 372 14.27 15.64 -10.39
N HIS A 373 13.65 15.00 -11.40
CA HIS A 373 12.20 14.72 -11.44
C HIS A 373 11.82 13.35 -10.87
N VAL A 374 12.77 12.67 -10.22
CA VAL A 374 12.60 11.31 -9.69
C VAL A 374 12.59 11.36 -8.18
N LEU A 375 11.60 10.70 -7.58
CA LEU A 375 11.45 10.55 -6.15
C LEU A 375 12.63 9.77 -5.57
N ASP A 376 13.17 10.25 -4.45
CA ASP A 376 14.13 9.49 -3.65
C ASP A 376 13.41 8.40 -2.85
N THR A 377 13.40 7.17 -3.36
CA THR A 377 12.68 6.04 -2.74
C THR A 377 13.27 5.61 -1.39
N ARG A 378 14.39 6.19 -0.92
CA ARG A 378 14.92 5.94 0.43
C ARG A 378 13.99 6.37 1.56
N VAL A 379 13.02 7.23 1.25
CA VAL A 379 11.96 7.61 2.19
C VAL A 379 11.07 6.41 2.56
N HIS A 380 11.00 5.41 1.68
CA HIS A 380 10.15 4.23 1.84
C HIS A 380 10.94 2.92 1.96
N THR A 381 12.05 2.81 1.24
CA THR A 381 12.87 1.60 1.20
C THR A 381 14.26 1.88 1.78
N PRO A 382 14.63 1.29 2.93
CA PRO A 382 15.95 1.47 3.52
C PRO A 382 17.04 1.01 2.57
N GLN A 383 17.99 1.89 2.30
CA GLN A 383 19.16 1.55 1.49
C GLN A 383 20.01 0.48 2.19
N ARG A 384 20.14 -0.69 1.53
CA ARG A 384 21.04 -1.78 1.94
C ARG A 384 21.97 -2.18 0.78
N PRO A 385 23.30 -2.26 1.01
CA PRO A 385 24.02 -1.79 2.20
C PRO A 385 23.95 -0.26 2.35
N GLN A 386 23.99 0.24 3.60
CA GLN A 386 23.96 1.68 3.90
C GLN A 386 25.14 2.43 3.24
N ILE A 387 26.31 1.80 3.23
CA ILE A 387 27.51 2.27 2.52
C ILE A 387 27.93 1.16 1.59
N CYS A 388 28.07 1.48 0.29
CA CYS A 388 28.54 0.52 -0.69
C CYS A 388 30.04 0.22 -0.46
N PRO A 389 30.46 -1.04 -0.29
CA PRO A 389 31.87 -1.42 -0.19
C PRO A 389 32.68 -0.96 -1.40
N GLU A 390 33.93 -0.51 -1.18
CA GLU A 390 34.81 0.03 -2.22
C GLU A 390 35.13 -1.02 -3.30
N GLU A 391 35.22 -2.29 -2.89
CA GLU A 391 35.45 -3.43 -3.78
C GLU A 391 34.32 -3.60 -4.80
N LEU A 392 33.07 -3.27 -4.43
CA LEU A 392 31.93 -3.32 -5.35
C LEU A 392 31.87 -2.09 -6.27
N LEU A 393 32.39 -0.95 -5.81
CA LEU A 393 32.47 0.28 -6.61
C LEU A 393 33.58 0.22 -7.66
N THR A 394 34.73 -0.36 -7.30
CA THR A 394 35.90 -0.48 -8.19
C THR A 394 35.65 -1.47 -9.32
N VAL A 395 34.88 -2.53 -9.08
CA VAL A 395 34.39 -3.43 -10.11
C VAL A 395 33.05 -2.91 -10.63
N GLY A 396 33.09 -2.02 -11.63
CA GLY A 396 31.89 -1.33 -12.15
C GLY A 396 30.73 -2.24 -12.57
N LYS A 397 30.97 -3.54 -12.80
CA LYS A 397 29.92 -4.54 -13.05
C LYS A 397 29.11 -4.98 -11.82
N LEU A 398 29.55 -4.66 -10.60
CA LEU A 398 28.92 -5.08 -9.35
C LEU A 398 28.27 -3.94 -8.56
N ARG A 399 28.43 -2.69 -9.02
CA ARG A 399 27.83 -1.51 -8.37
C ARG A 399 26.32 -1.63 -8.18
N TRP A 400 25.61 -2.29 -9.10
CA TRP A 400 24.16 -2.48 -9.04
C TRP A 400 23.70 -3.22 -7.77
N LEU A 401 24.55 -4.04 -7.15
CA LEU A 401 24.25 -4.71 -5.88
C LEU A 401 23.94 -3.70 -4.77
N CYS A 402 24.57 -2.52 -4.80
CA CYS A 402 24.34 -1.46 -3.83
C CYS A 402 23.12 -0.58 -4.15
N GLU A 403 22.47 -0.82 -5.28
CA GLU A 403 21.34 -0.06 -5.79
C GLU A 403 20.08 -0.94 -5.90
N LEU A 404 20.14 -2.22 -5.49
CA LEU A 404 19.02 -3.17 -5.56
C LEU A 404 17.76 -2.69 -4.84
N TRP A 405 17.91 -1.99 -3.71
CA TRP A 405 16.79 -1.40 -2.96
C TRP A 405 15.90 -0.45 -3.78
N ARG A 406 16.40 0.09 -4.91
CA ARG A 406 15.59 0.92 -5.83
C ARG A 406 14.61 0.11 -6.66
N HIS A 407 14.84 -1.18 -6.76
CA HIS A 407 14.05 -2.12 -7.54
C HIS A 407 13.15 -2.97 -6.67
N GLU A 408 13.00 -2.65 -5.39
CA GLU A 408 12.10 -3.36 -4.49
C GLU A 408 10.66 -2.91 -4.75
N TRP A 409 9.99 -3.54 -5.71
CA TRP A 409 8.58 -3.31 -6.03
C TRP A 409 7.90 -4.63 -6.40
N GLY A 410 6.64 -4.79 -6.01
CA GLY A 410 5.92 -6.07 -6.08
C GLY A 410 4.56 -5.90 -6.74
N ILE A 411 4.35 -6.54 -7.89
CA ILE A 411 3.02 -6.63 -8.53
C ILE A 411 2.24 -7.80 -7.92
N TYR A 412 2.90 -8.94 -7.81
CA TYR A 412 2.35 -10.18 -7.29
C TYR A 412 3.11 -10.67 -6.07
N SER A 413 4.41 -10.40 -5.95
CA SER A 413 5.20 -10.81 -4.78
C SER A 413 4.82 -10.01 -3.53
N GLN A 414 5.11 -10.55 -2.34
CA GLN A 414 4.65 -9.98 -1.08
C GLN A 414 5.32 -8.64 -0.76
N ASN A 415 6.66 -8.55 -0.88
CA ASN A 415 7.47 -7.45 -0.33
C ASN A 415 8.45 -6.84 -1.36
N GLY A 416 8.18 -6.99 -2.65
CA GLY A 416 8.97 -6.35 -3.72
C GLY A 416 9.98 -7.22 -4.45
N GLU A 417 9.92 -8.52 -4.23
CA GLU A 417 10.73 -9.54 -4.87
C GLU A 417 10.62 -9.53 -6.41
N ASP A 418 9.48 -9.16 -6.99
CA ASP A 418 9.30 -9.09 -8.45
C ASP A 418 10.35 -8.19 -9.12
N GLY A 419 10.53 -6.98 -8.58
CA GLY A 419 11.49 -6.02 -9.11
C GLY A 419 12.94 -6.38 -8.79
N ILE A 420 13.21 -6.93 -7.61
CA ILE A 420 14.54 -7.43 -7.24
C ILE A 420 14.97 -8.56 -8.19
N LEU A 421 14.09 -9.54 -8.44
CA LEU A 421 14.35 -10.63 -9.37
C LEU A 421 14.57 -10.12 -10.78
N ARG A 422 13.74 -9.17 -11.24
CA ARG A 422 13.92 -8.56 -12.56
C ARG A 422 15.29 -7.90 -12.68
N GLU A 423 15.72 -7.14 -11.68
CA GLU A 423 17.03 -6.48 -11.71
C GLU A 423 18.19 -7.48 -11.62
N ILE A 424 18.12 -8.49 -10.74
CA ILE A 424 19.16 -9.53 -10.67
C ILE A 424 19.31 -10.21 -12.04
N PHE A 425 18.21 -10.65 -12.66
CA PHE A 425 18.25 -11.32 -13.96
C PHE A 425 18.56 -10.40 -15.14
N SER A 426 18.32 -9.08 -15.02
CA SER A 426 18.80 -8.10 -16.01
C SER A 426 20.34 -8.05 -16.04
N ARG A 427 20.98 -8.24 -14.88
CA ARG A 427 22.43 -8.15 -14.69
C ARG A 427 23.16 -9.47 -14.94
N VAL A 428 22.65 -10.57 -14.39
CA VAL A 428 23.30 -11.89 -14.52
C VAL A 428 22.83 -12.66 -15.76
N GLY A 429 21.81 -12.15 -16.45
CA GLY A 429 21.18 -12.80 -17.61
C GLY A 429 20.35 -14.02 -17.24
N VAL A 430 19.65 -14.59 -18.22
CA VAL A 430 18.79 -15.79 -18.09
C VAL A 430 19.27 -16.90 -19.01
N LYS A 431 19.01 -18.17 -18.64
CA LYS A 431 19.34 -19.34 -19.48
C LYS A 431 18.10 -19.95 -20.12
N GLN A 432 17.22 -20.50 -19.29
CA GLN A 432 16.08 -21.31 -19.70
C GLN A 432 14.74 -20.67 -19.33
N LYS A 433 14.78 -19.60 -18.52
CA LYS A 433 13.59 -18.97 -17.91
C LYS A 433 12.80 -20.01 -17.10
N ALA A 434 13.54 -20.81 -16.33
CA ALA A 434 13.01 -21.90 -15.52
C ALA A 434 13.07 -21.55 -14.03
N TYR A 435 11.95 -21.72 -13.32
CA TYR A 435 11.89 -21.49 -11.87
C TYR A 435 11.30 -22.69 -11.13
N VAL A 436 11.61 -22.77 -9.85
CA VAL A 436 10.94 -23.63 -8.88
C VAL A 436 10.59 -22.80 -7.66
N GLU A 437 9.39 -22.92 -7.12
CA GLU A 437 8.98 -22.24 -5.88
C GLU A 437 8.18 -23.17 -4.98
N PHE A 438 8.50 -23.14 -3.69
CA PHE A 438 7.84 -23.90 -2.63
C PHE A 438 7.06 -22.94 -1.74
N GLY A 439 5.88 -23.38 -1.27
CA GLY A 439 5.00 -22.58 -0.42
C GLY A 439 4.25 -21.48 -1.17
N SER A 440 4.02 -21.68 -2.47
CA SER A 440 3.37 -20.69 -3.33
C SER A 440 1.86 -20.49 -3.07
N GLU A 441 1.30 -21.14 -2.05
CA GLU A 441 -0.13 -21.22 -1.79
C GLU A 441 -0.95 -21.48 -3.07
N ASN A 442 -1.96 -20.66 -3.35
CA ASN A 442 -2.77 -20.73 -4.57
C ASN A 442 -2.11 -20.09 -5.81
N GLY A 443 -0.90 -19.55 -5.68
CA GLY A 443 -0.13 -18.92 -6.76
C GLY A 443 -0.61 -17.52 -7.17
N ASN A 444 -1.47 -16.87 -6.37
CA ASN A 444 -1.91 -15.50 -6.59
C ASN A 444 -0.91 -14.46 -6.08
N GLU A 445 -0.39 -14.66 -4.87
CA GLU A 445 0.72 -13.91 -4.28
C GLU A 445 1.89 -14.87 -4.12
N CYS A 446 2.92 -14.74 -4.95
CA CYS A 446 4.12 -15.57 -4.90
C CYS A 446 5.27 -14.89 -5.65
N ASN A 447 6.51 -15.31 -5.39
CA ASN A 447 7.73 -14.67 -5.90
C ASN A 447 7.95 -14.88 -7.41
N THR A 448 7.26 -15.84 -8.04
CA THR A 448 7.48 -16.20 -9.45
C THR A 448 6.36 -15.82 -10.39
N ARG A 449 5.25 -15.27 -9.90
CA ARG A 449 4.07 -14.95 -10.74
C ARG A 449 4.38 -13.89 -11.80
N TYR A 450 5.09 -12.82 -11.45
CA TYR A 450 5.49 -11.80 -12.43
C TYR A 450 6.35 -12.40 -13.54
N LEU A 451 7.30 -13.26 -13.19
CA LEU A 451 8.15 -13.95 -14.17
C LEU A 451 7.33 -14.85 -15.11
N ARG A 452 6.36 -15.58 -14.56
CA ARG A 452 5.44 -16.46 -15.29
C ARG A 452 4.56 -15.68 -16.27
N GLU A 453 3.89 -14.63 -15.79
CA GLU A 453 2.84 -13.93 -16.55
C GLU A 453 3.40 -12.84 -17.47
N SER A 454 4.43 -12.11 -17.05
CA SER A 454 4.95 -10.94 -17.77
C SER A 454 6.27 -11.20 -18.50
N ALA A 455 7.09 -12.16 -18.04
CA ALA A 455 8.42 -12.41 -18.63
C ALA A 455 8.54 -13.74 -19.39
N GLY A 456 7.45 -14.51 -19.47
CA GLY A 456 7.36 -15.76 -20.24
C GLY A 456 8.19 -16.90 -19.66
N TRP A 457 8.39 -16.92 -18.33
CA TRP A 457 9.04 -18.02 -17.63
C TRP A 457 8.08 -19.19 -17.43
N ARG A 458 8.63 -20.38 -17.22
CA ARG A 458 7.86 -21.58 -16.88
C ARG A 458 8.52 -22.26 -15.71
N GLY A 459 7.75 -22.82 -14.80
CA GLY A 459 8.33 -23.42 -13.62
C GLY A 459 7.43 -24.43 -12.94
N LEU A 460 7.95 -24.94 -11.83
CA LEU A 460 7.29 -25.87 -10.93
C LEU A 460 6.91 -25.11 -9.66
N LEU A 461 5.61 -25.02 -9.40
CA LEU A 461 5.07 -24.53 -8.13
C LEU A 461 4.66 -25.72 -7.28
N MET A 462 4.96 -25.68 -6.00
CA MET A 462 4.57 -26.73 -5.07
C MET A 462 4.07 -26.15 -3.74
N ASP A 463 2.92 -26.63 -3.30
CA ASP A 463 2.31 -26.25 -2.03
C ASP A 463 1.69 -27.47 -1.33
N SER A 464 1.59 -27.44 0.00
CA SER A 464 1.06 -28.59 0.76
C SER A 464 -0.46 -28.75 0.65
N ARG A 465 -1.20 -27.68 0.29
CA ARG A 465 -2.67 -27.62 0.31
C ARG A 465 -3.28 -27.31 -1.04
N HIS A 466 -2.58 -26.59 -1.90
CA HIS A 466 -3.10 -26.09 -3.17
C HIS A 466 -2.60 -26.89 -4.37
N GLU A 467 -3.44 -26.95 -5.41
CA GLU A 467 -3.13 -27.53 -6.71
C GLU A 467 -3.80 -26.71 -7.81
N ASP A 468 -3.05 -26.39 -8.86
CA ASP A 468 -3.55 -25.83 -10.11
C ASP A 468 -2.55 -26.15 -11.23
N GLU A 469 -2.80 -27.26 -11.92
CA GLU A 469 -1.94 -27.71 -13.02
C GLU A 469 -1.85 -26.70 -14.16
N SER A 470 -2.81 -25.77 -14.31
CA SER A 470 -2.82 -24.78 -15.38
C SER A 470 -1.68 -23.76 -15.25
N ILE A 471 -1.22 -23.51 -14.02
CA ILE A 471 -0.06 -22.66 -13.70
C ILE A 471 1.17 -23.48 -13.29
N GLY A 472 1.09 -24.81 -13.36
CA GLY A 472 2.16 -25.72 -12.93
C GLY A 472 2.30 -25.86 -11.41
N LEU A 473 1.20 -25.63 -10.67
CA LEU A 473 1.11 -25.81 -9.22
C LEU A 473 0.64 -27.22 -8.85
N TYR A 474 1.48 -27.94 -8.11
CA TYR A 474 1.22 -29.30 -7.68
C TYR A 474 1.16 -29.37 -6.15
N ARG A 475 0.18 -30.12 -5.63
CA ARG A 475 0.09 -30.35 -4.20
C ARG A 475 1.15 -31.35 -3.73
N GLU A 476 2.19 -30.85 -3.06
CA GLU A 476 3.31 -31.63 -2.54
C GLU A 476 3.67 -31.15 -1.13
N PHE A 477 3.81 -32.08 -0.18
CA PHE A 477 4.40 -31.80 1.13
C PHE A 477 5.90 -32.07 1.07
N ILE A 478 6.70 -31.01 0.99
CA ILE A 478 8.14 -31.11 0.74
C ILE A 478 8.87 -31.34 2.06
N THR A 479 9.75 -32.33 2.07
CA THR A 479 10.65 -32.66 3.17
C THR A 479 12.08 -32.72 2.64
N ARG A 480 13.07 -32.67 3.54
CA ARG A 480 14.48 -32.76 3.13
C ARG A 480 14.78 -34.10 2.44
N GLU A 481 14.04 -35.17 2.77
CA GLU A 481 14.21 -36.49 2.19
C GLU A 481 13.59 -36.64 0.80
N ASN A 482 12.45 -35.97 0.53
CA ASN A 482 11.75 -36.10 -0.75
C ASN A 482 12.09 -34.98 -1.76
N LEU A 483 12.73 -33.89 -1.33
CA LEU A 483 13.09 -32.75 -2.15
C LEU A 483 13.81 -33.14 -3.45
N MET A 484 14.95 -33.83 -3.35
CA MET A 484 15.72 -34.20 -4.54
C MET A 484 15.01 -35.23 -5.44
N PRO A 485 14.33 -36.27 -4.91
CA PRO A 485 13.42 -37.10 -5.71
C PRO A 485 12.34 -36.32 -6.47
N LEU A 486 11.75 -35.28 -5.87
CA LEU A 486 10.77 -34.43 -6.54
C LEU A 486 11.43 -33.65 -7.67
N LEU A 487 12.50 -32.92 -7.40
CA LEU A 487 13.14 -32.02 -8.37
C LEU A 487 13.82 -32.78 -9.51
N ALA A 488 14.64 -33.78 -9.18
CA ALA A 488 15.58 -34.36 -10.12
C ALA A 488 15.10 -35.67 -10.75
N ASP A 489 14.01 -36.27 -10.24
CA ASP A 489 13.42 -37.49 -10.79
C ASP A 489 11.99 -37.27 -11.30
N LYS A 490 11.07 -36.84 -10.43
CA LYS A 490 9.64 -36.66 -10.78
C LYS A 490 9.42 -35.50 -11.75
N TYR A 491 9.94 -34.33 -11.43
CA TYR A 491 9.73 -33.08 -12.17
C TYR A 491 10.92 -32.62 -13.01
N LYS A 492 11.88 -33.52 -13.29
CA LYS A 492 13.12 -33.23 -14.04
C LYS A 492 12.95 -32.57 -15.41
N VAL A 493 11.75 -32.64 -16.00
CA VAL A 493 11.43 -31.99 -17.28
C VAL A 493 11.26 -30.48 -17.11
N LEU A 494 10.77 -30.05 -15.94
CA LEU A 494 10.58 -28.65 -15.57
C LEU A 494 11.81 -28.09 -14.85
N VAL A 495 12.61 -28.95 -14.22
CA VAL A 495 13.76 -28.57 -13.40
C VAL A 495 15.08 -28.95 -14.09
N PRO A 496 15.68 -28.04 -14.87
CA PRO A 496 16.97 -28.31 -15.48
C PRO A 496 18.10 -28.25 -14.44
N HIS A 497 19.26 -28.83 -14.80
CA HIS A 497 20.45 -28.76 -13.94
C HIS A 497 20.87 -27.31 -13.66
N ASP A 498 20.97 -26.46 -14.68
CA ASP A 498 21.30 -25.03 -14.52
C ASP A 498 20.00 -24.22 -14.40
N LEU A 499 19.25 -24.47 -13.32
CA LEU A 499 17.99 -23.80 -12.99
C LEU A 499 18.22 -22.29 -12.81
N ASP A 500 17.37 -21.43 -13.37
CA ASP A 500 17.56 -19.99 -13.23
C ASP A 500 17.19 -19.53 -11.81
N LEU A 501 16.03 -19.92 -11.30
CA LEU A 501 15.52 -19.48 -9.99
C LEU A 501 15.00 -20.65 -9.14
N LEU A 502 15.37 -20.67 -7.87
CA LEU A 502 14.74 -21.47 -6.81
C LEU A 502 14.22 -20.53 -5.72
N SER A 503 12.96 -20.65 -5.32
CA SER A 503 12.38 -19.92 -4.18
C SER A 503 11.94 -20.92 -3.11
N ILE A 504 12.39 -20.72 -1.87
CA ILE A 504 12.04 -21.52 -0.71
C ILE A 504 11.42 -20.57 0.30
N ASP A 505 10.11 -20.67 0.47
CA ASP A 505 9.30 -19.78 1.32
C ASP A 505 8.23 -20.66 1.99
N VAL A 506 8.62 -21.37 3.06
CA VAL A 506 7.78 -22.37 3.74
C VAL A 506 7.65 -22.11 5.25
N ASP A 507 7.89 -20.88 5.68
CA ASP A 507 7.82 -20.32 7.05
C ASP A 507 8.83 -20.90 8.06
N PHE A 508 9.16 -22.19 7.97
CA PHE A 508 9.78 -22.93 9.07
C PHE A 508 11.05 -23.70 8.68
N ASN A 509 10.96 -24.61 7.70
CA ASN A 509 12.03 -25.57 7.39
C ASN A 509 12.98 -25.11 6.27
N ASP A 510 12.96 -23.84 5.91
CA ASP A 510 13.62 -23.24 4.75
C ASP A 510 15.11 -23.57 4.66
N TYR A 511 15.82 -23.40 5.78
CA TYR A 511 17.24 -23.75 5.88
C TYR A 511 17.50 -25.24 5.61
N TRP A 512 16.66 -26.12 6.15
CA TRP A 512 16.83 -27.57 6.01
C TRP A 512 16.53 -28.07 4.60
N LEU A 513 15.55 -27.46 3.92
CA LEU A 513 15.27 -27.73 2.51
C LEU A 513 16.43 -27.26 1.64
N LEU A 514 16.93 -26.03 1.86
CA LEU A 514 18.09 -25.53 1.14
C LEU A 514 19.33 -26.41 1.35
N ASN A 515 19.61 -26.79 2.60
CA ASN A 515 20.76 -27.61 2.95
C ASN A 515 20.68 -29.05 2.41
N ALA A 516 19.48 -29.53 2.04
CA ALA A 516 19.28 -30.83 1.41
C ALA A 516 19.50 -30.84 -0.10
N MET A 517 19.70 -29.67 -0.73
CA MET A 517 19.93 -29.56 -2.16
C MET A 517 21.22 -30.25 -2.60
N ASP A 518 21.11 -31.19 -3.54
CA ASP A 518 22.25 -31.75 -4.26
C ASP A 518 22.58 -30.88 -5.48
N LEU A 519 23.52 -29.95 -5.28
CA LEU A 519 23.99 -28.99 -6.29
C LEU A 519 24.70 -29.63 -7.50
N THR A 520 24.95 -30.95 -7.48
CA THR A 520 25.47 -31.69 -8.65
C THR A 520 24.36 -32.13 -9.61
N ARG A 521 23.11 -32.13 -9.14
CA ARG A 521 21.93 -32.53 -9.93
C ARG A 521 21.09 -31.31 -10.33
N VAL A 522 20.89 -30.39 -9.40
CA VAL A 522 20.15 -29.13 -9.62
C VAL A 522 20.93 -28.00 -8.98
N ARG A 523 21.36 -27.05 -9.79
CA ARG A 523 22.25 -25.96 -9.40
C ARG A 523 21.62 -24.62 -9.76
N PRO A 524 20.75 -24.06 -8.90
CA PRO A 524 20.10 -22.78 -9.15
C PRO A 524 21.11 -21.66 -9.37
N ARG A 525 20.78 -20.66 -10.19
CA ARG A 525 21.62 -19.47 -10.41
C ARG A 525 21.30 -18.37 -9.41
N VAL A 526 20.02 -18.20 -9.10
CA VAL A 526 19.48 -17.32 -8.06
C VAL A 526 18.62 -18.16 -7.12
N ILE A 527 18.71 -17.89 -5.82
CA ILE A 527 17.92 -18.55 -4.78
C ILE A 527 17.25 -17.47 -3.93
N ILE A 528 15.96 -17.60 -3.66
CA ILE A 528 15.23 -16.85 -2.63
C ILE A 528 15.04 -17.78 -1.43
N VAL A 529 15.24 -17.23 -0.24
CA VAL A 529 14.94 -17.89 1.03
C VAL A 529 14.19 -16.94 1.93
N GLU A 530 13.18 -17.48 2.61
CA GLU A 530 12.56 -16.80 3.73
C GLU A 530 13.48 -16.85 4.96
N VAL A 531 13.59 -15.73 5.66
CA VAL A 531 14.50 -15.53 6.79
C VAL A 531 13.74 -15.04 8.02
N ASN A 532 14.27 -15.38 9.19
CA ASN A 532 13.85 -14.82 10.46
C ASN A 532 14.74 -13.61 10.80
N SER A 533 14.25 -12.40 10.51
CA SER A 533 14.91 -11.13 10.80
C SER A 533 14.96 -10.74 12.28
N HIS A 534 14.23 -11.45 13.17
CA HIS A 534 14.33 -11.24 14.63
C HIS A 534 15.65 -11.73 15.20
N ILE A 535 16.30 -12.68 14.53
CA ILE A 535 17.57 -13.23 14.98
C ILE A 535 18.68 -12.22 14.62
N PRO A 536 19.57 -11.85 15.56
CA PRO A 536 20.66 -10.94 15.29
C PRO A 536 21.53 -11.38 14.11
N ALA A 537 22.00 -10.42 13.31
CA ALA A 537 22.86 -10.66 12.14
C ALA A 537 24.17 -11.39 12.46
N SER A 538 24.60 -11.39 13.73
CA SER A 538 25.79 -12.11 14.20
C SER A 538 25.53 -13.58 14.56
N GLU A 539 24.28 -14.03 14.59
CA GLU A 539 23.89 -15.36 15.08
C GLU A 539 23.43 -16.26 13.94
N ALA A 540 24.26 -17.22 13.53
CA ALA A 540 23.89 -18.26 12.58
C ALA A 540 23.13 -19.39 13.29
N ARG A 541 21.80 -19.37 13.22
CA ARG A 541 20.94 -20.41 13.80
C ARG A 541 19.62 -20.54 13.05
N THR A 542 18.98 -21.69 13.22
CA THR A 542 17.67 -22.02 12.63
C THR A 542 16.89 -22.93 13.59
N VAL A 543 15.58 -23.07 13.39
CA VAL A 543 14.73 -24.00 14.14
C VAL A 543 15.18 -25.46 13.95
N GLU A 544 14.86 -26.33 14.92
CA GLU A 544 15.05 -27.77 14.77
C GLU A 544 14.16 -28.31 13.63
N TYR A 545 14.73 -29.16 12.76
CA TYR A 545 14.00 -29.75 11.65
C TYR A 545 12.79 -30.56 12.12
N ASP A 546 11.61 -30.26 11.58
CA ASP A 546 10.39 -30.99 11.88
C ASP A 546 9.53 -31.16 10.61
N SER A 547 9.33 -32.40 10.18
CA SER A 547 8.53 -32.76 9.00
C SER A 547 7.18 -33.38 9.34
N SER A 548 6.71 -33.17 10.57
CA SER A 548 5.46 -33.75 11.04
C SER A 548 4.27 -33.15 10.28
N ILE A 549 3.50 -34.03 9.65
CA ILE A 549 2.31 -33.68 8.83
C ILE A 549 1.17 -33.15 9.71
N ASP A 550 1.23 -33.33 11.03
CA ASP A 550 0.24 -32.84 11.98
C ASP A 550 0.30 -31.32 12.22
N GLY A 551 1.22 -30.62 11.55
CA GLY A 551 1.38 -29.17 11.63
C GLY A 551 2.30 -28.70 12.76
N SER A 552 2.87 -29.61 13.56
CA SER A 552 3.84 -29.25 14.61
C SER A 552 5.18 -28.74 14.06
N GLY A 553 5.50 -29.05 12.80
CA GLY A 553 6.67 -28.55 12.07
C GLY A 553 6.42 -27.32 11.18
N GLY A 554 5.38 -26.54 11.48
CA GLY A 554 5.10 -25.26 10.83
C GLY A 554 5.17 -24.10 11.82
N TRP A 555 5.24 -22.88 11.31
CA TRP A 555 5.17 -21.69 12.15
C TRP A 555 3.78 -21.55 12.79
N ASP A 556 3.74 -21.09 14.04
CA ASP A 556 2.50 -20.97 14.83
C ASP A 556 1.64 -19.74 14.46
N GLY A 557 2.17 -18.86 13.60
CA GLY A 557 1.49 -17.67 13.11
C GLY A 557 1.55 -16.46 14.06
N PHE A 558 2.21 -16.57 15.22
CA PHE A 558 2.23 -15.48 16.21
C PHE A 558 3.55 -15.29 16.96
N SER A 559 4.44 -16.28 17.06
CA SER A 559 5.72 -16.13 17.77
C SER A 559 6.88 -15.80 16.83
N SER A 560 7.97 -15.25 17.37
CA SER A 560 9.21 -15.06 16.60
C SER A 560 10.08 -16.34 16.46
N TYR A 561 9.53 -17.51 16.78
CA TYR A 561 10.22 -18.79 16.66
C TYR A 561 9.85 -19.50 15.35
N PHE A 562 10.62 -19.22 14.30
CA PHE A 562 10.46 -19.81 12.97
C PHE A 562 11.76 -19.68 12.16
N GLY A 563 11.84 -20.40 11.03
CA GLY A 563 12.87 -20.22 10.01
C GLY A 563 14.33 -20.26 10.45
N GLY A 564 15.19 -19.62 9.65
CA GLY A 564 16.63 -19.46 9.88
C GLY A 564 17.06 -17.99 9.82
N SER A 565 18.17 -17.66 10.47
CA SER A 565 18.69 -16.29 10.45
C SER A 565 19.35 -15.93 9.12
N VAL A 566 19.46 -14.63 8.82
CA VAL A 566 20.24 -14.14 7.67
C VAL A 566 21.68 -14.68 7.68
N ALA A 567 22.29 -14.78 8.86
CA ALA A 567 23.62 -15.34 9.04
C ALA A 567 23.69 -16.84 8.70
N ALA A 568 22.64 -17.63 8.98
CA ALA A 568 22.57 -19.04 8.61
C ALA A 568 22.62 -19.22 7.09
N PHE A 569 21.83 -18.44 6.35
CA PHE A 569 21.80 -18.49 4.90
C PHE A 569 23.07 -17.92 4.25
N HIS A 570 23.64 -16.85 4.80
CA HIS A 570 24.95 -16.33 4.37
C HIS A 570 26.06 -17.38 4.55
N HIS A 571 26.06 -18.09 5.68
CA HIS A 571 27.01 -19.17 5.95
C HIS A 571 26.86 -20.32 4.95
N TRP A 572 25.63 -20.76 4.70
CA TRP A 572 25.35 -21.79 3.69
C TRP A 572 25.83 -21.36 2.30
N GLY A 573 25.53 -20.12 1.89
CA GLY A 573 25.94 -19.60 0.59
C GLY A 573 27.46 -19.62 0.42
N THR A 574 28.19 -19.12 1.42
CA THR A 574 29.66 -19.06 1.40
C THR A 574 30.29 -20.44 1.25
N GLN A 575 29.72 -21.48 1.87
CA GLN A 575 30.21 -22.85 1.76
C GLN A 575 29.88 -23.52 0.42
N ASN A 576 28.81 -23.09 -0.24
CA ASN A 576 28.25 -23.74 -1.42
C ASN A 576 28.47 -22.97 -2.74
N GLY A 577 29.25 -21.88 -2.71
CA GLY A 577 29.60 -21.11 -3.91
C GLY A 577 28.53 -20.10 -4.33
N TYR A 578 27.79 -19.55 -3.36
CA TYR A 578 26.81 -18.48 -3.51
C TYR A 578 27.16 -17.30 -2.62
N SER A 579 26.69 -16.12 -3.00
CA SER A 579 26.76 -14.92 -2.17
C SER A 579 25.34 -14.43 -1.89
N LEU A 580 25.05 -14.15 -0.62
CA LEU A 580 23.86 -13.38 -0.24
C LEU A 580 24.06 -11.95 -0.76
N VAL A 581 23.14 -11.45 -1.58
CA VAL A 581 23.30 -10.15 -2.26
C VAL A 581 22.34 -9.09 -1.76
N TYR A 582 21.18 -9.48 -1.26
CA TYR A 582 20.12 -8.56 -0.82
C TYR A 582 19.13 -9.25 0.12
N CYS A 583 18.53 -8.47 1.01
CA CYS A 583 17.35 -8.84 1.78
C CYS A 583 16.38 -7.67 1.68
N GLU A 584 15.11 -7.97 1.41
CA GLU A 584 14.11 -6.92 1.21
C GLU A 584 13.78 -6.18 2.52
N SER A 585 13.09 -5.04 2.42
CA SER A 585 12.95 -4.08 3.53
C SER A 585 12.01 -4.50 4.65
N HIS A 586 11.19 -5.52 4.44
CA HIS A 586 10.25 -6.10 5.41
C HIS A 586 10.93 -7.17 6.29
N GLY A 587 12.10 -7.66 5.88
CA GLY A 587 12.91 -8.62 6.64
C GLY A 587 12.36 -10.05 6.60
N VAL A 588 11.69 -10.40 5.51
CA VAL A 588 11.07 -11.68 5.20
C VAL A 588 11.93 -12.47 4.21
N ASN A 589 12.36 -11.88 3.09
CA ASN A 589 13.02 -12.62 2.01
C ASN A 589 14.45 -12.13 1.71
N CYS A 590 15.36 -13.06 1.46
CA CYS A 590 16.72 -12.76 1.01
C CYS A 590 17.12 -13.53 -0.25
N PHE A 591 18.06 -12.94 -0.99
CA PHE A 591 18.49 -13.39 -2.31
C PHE A 591 19.93 -13.86 -2.27
N LEU A 592 20.19 -15.09 -2.69
CA LEU A 592 21.52 -15.61 -2.98
C LEU A 592 21.73 -15.73 -4.49
N VAL A 593 22.92 -15.39 -4.94
CA VAL A 593 23.32 -15.55 -6.34
C VAL A 593 24.61 -16.34 -6.42
N ARG A 594 24.68 -17.25 -7.40
CA ARG A 594 25.83 -18.12 -7.61
C ARG A 594 27.06 -17.30 -8.02
N ASN A 595 28.22 -17.59 -7.43
CA ASN A 595 29.39 -16.72 -7.58
C ASN A 595 29.90 -16.65 -9.05
N ASP A 596 29.80 -17.74 -9.80
CA ASP A 596 30.20 -17.81 -11.22
C ASP A 596 29.31 -16.96 -12.15
N VAL A 597 28.09 -16.60 -11.74
CA VAL A 597 27.22 -15.71 -12.53
C VAL A 597 27.29 -14.24 -12.09
N LEU A 598 27.83 -13.97 -10.88
CA LEU A 598 28.07 -12.60 -10.40
C LEU A 598 29.36 -12.03 -10.97
N SER A 599 30.50 -12.61 -10.58
CA SER A 599 31.84 -12.15 -10.95
C SER A 599 32.87 -13.19 -10.54
N GLU A 600 33.87 -13.42 -11.40
CA GLU A 600 35.06 -14.21 -11.04
C GLU A 600 36.10 -13.39 -10.27
N ASP A 601 36.02 -12.06 -10.33
CA ASP A 601 37.05 -11.14 -9.83
C ASP A 601 36.88 -10.80 -8.34
N VAL A 602 35.66 -10.87 -7.82
CA VAL A 602 35.33 -10.44 -6.44
C VAL A 602 34.46 -11.49 -5.77
N ASN A 603 34.88 -11.89 -4.57
CA ASN A 603 34.07 -12.75 -3.71
C ASN A 603 33.07 -11.89 -2.91
N VAL A 604 31.85 -11.71 -3.44
CA VAL A 604 30.82 -10.83 -2.86
C VAL A 604 30.51 -11.19 -1.40
N SER A 605 30.50 -12.46 -1.02
CA SER A 605 30.22 -12.89 0.37
C SER A 605 31.25 -12.40 1.40
N THR A 606 32.44 -11.96 0.96
CA THR A 606 33.48 -11.40 1.86
C THR A 606 33.33 -9.90 2.10
N VAL A 607 32.56 -9.20 1.25
CA VAL A 607 32.37 -7.75 1.32
C VAL A 607 30.93 -7.37 1.72
N LEU A 608 29.97 -8.26 1.48
CA LEU A 608 28.60 -8.17 1.97
C LEU A 608 28.37 -9.29 3.00
N GLY A 609 28.36 -8.91 4.28
CA GLY A 609 27.99 -9.76 5.40
C GLY A 609 26.53 -9.56 5.82
N PRO A 610 26.04 -10.38 6.75
CA PRO A 610 24.68 -10.26 7.28
C PRO A 610 24.37 -8.86 7.85
N GLU A 611 25.32 -8.21 8.51
CA GLU A 611 25.12 -6.86 9.08
C GLU A 611 24.86 -5.78 8.02
N GLN A 612 25.44 -5.93 6.83
CA GLN A 612 25.24 -5.03 5.71
C GLN A 612 23.88 -5.23 5.03
N LEU A 613 23.32 -6.45 5.11
CA LEU A 613 22.18 -6.88 4.32
C LEU A 613 20.88 -6.96 5.13
N GLN A 614 20.95 -7.39 6.39
CA GLN A 614 19.77 -7.64 7.21
C GLN A 614 19.03 -6.34 7.52
N ASN A 615 17.73 -6.36 7.23
CA ASN A 615 16.77 -5.43 7.79
C ASN A 615 16.17 -6.00 9.07
N PRO A 616 15.82 -5.15 10.06
CA PRO A 616 15.03 -5.59 11.20
C PRO A 616 13.64 -6.05 10.72
N PRO A 617 12.88 -6.79 11.55
CA PRO A 617 11.51 -7.12 11.23
C PRO A 617 10.68 -5.86 10.96
N ASN A 618 10.00 -5.84 9.83
CA ASN A 618 9.15 -4.75 9.37
C ASN A 618 7.94 -5.33 8.62
N PHE A 619 7.27 -6.31 9.23
CA PHE A 619 6.16 -7.00 8.58
C PHE A 619 5.07 -6.01 8.17
N PHE A 620 4.54 -6.17 6.96
CA PHE A 620 3.54 -5.31 6.36
C PHE A 620 3.95 -3.82 6.20
N GLY A 621 5.24 -3.48 6.34
CA GLY A 621 5.76 -2.13 6.16
C GLY A 621 5.41 -1.17 7.31
N ARG A 622 5.14 -1.73 8.50
CA ARG A 622 4.63 -1.00 9.68
C ARG A 622 5.59 -0.98 10.87
N GLY A 623 6.80 -1.50 10.72
CA GLY A 623 7.75 -1.71 11.80
C GLY A 623 7.31 -2.82 12.77
N TRP A 624 6.40 -3.70 12.33
CA TRP A 624 5.87 -4.76 13.16
C TRP A 624 6.83 -5.94 13.29
N PHE A 625 6.71 -6.64 14.41
CA PHE A 625 7.49 -7.82 14.74
C PHE A 625 6.64 -8.81 15.55
N TYR A 626 6.88 -10.10 15.35
CA TYR A 626 6.33 -11.13 16.23
C TYR A 626 6.96 -11.11 17.63
N PRO A 627 6.18 -11.29 18.70
CA PRO A 627 6.69 -11.38 20.06
C PRO A 627 7.56 -12.63 20.27
N ASN A 628 8.55 -12.50 21.15
CA ASN A 628 9.39 -13.62 21.59
C ASN A 628 8.69 -14.45 22.68
N THR A 629 7.67 -15.21 22.28
CA THR A 629 6.89 -16.11 23.14
C THR A 629 7.52 -17.50 23.18
N TRP A 630 8.55 -17.66 24.01
CA TRP A 630 9.27 -18.93 24.14
C TRP A 630 8.39 -20.07 24.70
N GLN A 631 8.33 -21.20 24.01
CA GLN A 631 7.67 -22.42 24.46
C GLN A 631 8.68 -23.51 24.86
N PRO A 632 8.34 -24.44 25.78
CA PRO A 632 9.26 -25.49 26.23
C PRO A 632 9.82 -26.42 25.13
N HIS A 633 9.14 -26.53 24.00
CA HIS A 633 9.55 -27.36 22.87
C HIS A 633 10.39 -26.61 21.83
N HIS A 634 10.50 -25.27 21.92
CA HIS A 634 11.32 -24.48 21.01
C HIS A 634 12.80 -24.83 21.19
N LYS A 635 13.53 -25.01 20.09
CA LYS A 635 14.96 -25.31 20.07
C LYS A 635 15.65 -24.67 18.86
N TRP A 636 16.67 -23.88 19.15
CA TRP A 636 17.56 -23.35 18.13
C TRP A 636 18.73 -24.30 17.85
N VAL A 637 19.01 -24.54 16.59
CA VAL A 637 20.20 -25.23 16.08
C VAL A 637 21.20 -24.18 15.61
N TRP A 638 22.39 -24.16 16.22
CA TRP A 638 23.51 -23.27 15.84
C TRP A 638 24.33 -23.91 14.73
N LEU A 639 24.72 -23.11 13.74
CA LEU A 639 25.33 -23.56 12.48
C LEU A 639 26.80 -23.16 12.35
#